data_AF-A0AAV9HPL2-F1
#
_entry.id   AF-A0AAV9HPL2-F1
#
_cell.length_a   1.000
_cell.length_b   1.000
_cell.length_c   1.000
_cell.angle_alpha   90.00
_cell.angle_beta   90.00
_cell.angle_gamma   90.00
#
_symmetry.space_group_name_H-M   'P 1'
#
loop_
_entity.id
_entity.type
_entity.pdbx_description
1 polymer ?
#
loop_
_entity_poly.entity_id
_entity_poly.type
_entity_poly.pdbx_seq_one_letter_code
_entity_poly.pdbx_strand_id
1 'polypeptide(L)'
;MFENGEPARQPRTPSVTSPTALDGIAQPKSVKRPRPVKSCIECRKRKLKCDRLGQCSQCQKSRRPCKYADLQENGGGSDVSDGESGERPGKRVQHPAGIPNGEDGRSNVQPSGTNSVDHSQRDSVTVEELAARLEQIEKAIAQNNSPPLLCRHHRPLAVPTHFYNGSVKSKALGLGQNGRQEILNLFCEADALMRAISRTDSFRDIFSRLERANRTIQEEHHLALQPMTVFVDSMMPIQKRMADILPDRLVCDRLIKLYFVISEGFYRMVHIPSFQIEYTQYWVSGTCNSGFLPRLLCMLCVAARFGTETRGLGQDRSAGIHIPTACALVRNWLNEIKKLKMADLTMLQVELLLLHAQRTIIPYHEASWAQLGYVVRMAMTLELHRDPSELPSLTQFQSEIRRRLWYTLLEMDLHISLICNLPFSIRDGDYTCKPPANIDDSYLAPGAKHPAPALPLDHYTSNRLQAYTSRTLPARLEAATLLFHLQDVDSYDPIVSAGQKLESILSDVNALFPRHACLLNPEDKHKEWRQRIMLDVHARRPLLALYRPFALGAVDQQCQPHIEQTYLKSAMAILTYPDELNPRTEGCADVVAMYLFIMRKEVIESAIGICWFIKRALHFAQEQKNHDNHSPEGEHPPSSGWGLDNDIEKYPWSIASMLRTVERTIERLISIIPDSCGDMRDVLALCVVFSAVCPGSLEDGLAQINSWGKRILDATASIVNRTGCLDTAVDGYMMSGAYGGPSKLGGTGSLNENGMVDGMRDDMFDWGNFLKNWEFPREEVDLEAC
;
A
#
# COMPACT_ATOMS: atom_id res chain seq x y z
N MET A 1 -22.97 -53.13 47.63
CA MET A 1 -22.71 -54.56 47.40
C MET A 1 -21.23 -54.70 47.13
N PHE A 2 -20.59 -55.55 47.91
CA PHE A 2 -19.15 -55.78 48.00
C PHE A 2 -18.63 -56.69 46.86
N GLU A 3 -17.29 -56.75 46.78
CA GLU A 3 -16.41 -57.79 46.21
C GLU A 3 -16.07 -57.72 44.71
N ASN A 4 -14.85 -57.98 44.22
CA ASN A 4 -13.47 -58.08 44.74
C ASN A 4 -12.55 -58.38 43.52
N GLY A 5 -11.26 -58.01 43.55
CA GLY A 5 -10.19 -58.89 43.04
C GLY A 5 -9.40 -58.56 41.75
N GLU A 6 -8.50 -57.56 41.82
CA GLU A 6 -7.01 -57.65 41.66
C GLU A 6 -6.28 -58.32 40.43
N PRO A 7 -4.94 -58.08 40.22
CA PRO A 7 -4.41 -57.49 38.98
C PRO A 7 -3.26 -58.29 38.29
N ALA A 8 -2.82 -57.88 37.09
CA ALA A 8 -1.59 -58.34 36.42
C ALA A 8 -1.20 -57.36 35.28
N ARG A 9 0.05 -57.12 34.85
CA ARG A 9 1.43 -57.37 35.30
C ARG A 9 2.32 -56.44 34.44
N GLN A 10 3.34 -55.84 35.02
CA GLN A 10 4.45 -55.20 34.28
C GLN A 10 5.35 -56.27 33.61
N PRO A 11 6.07 -55.95 32.52
CA PRO A 11 7.35 -56.57 32.22
C PRO A 11 8.53 -55.67 32.59
N ARG A 12 9.56 -56.35 33.09
CA ARG A 12 10.79 -55.86 33.70
C ARG A 12 11.80 -55.32 32.70
N THR A 13 12.63 -54.42 33.21
CA THR A 13 14.00 -54.08 32.78
C THR A 13 14.91 -55.31 32.63
N PRO A 14 15.96 -55.23 31.80
CA PRO A 14 17.28 -55.75 32.16
C PRO A 14 18.29 -54.61 32.33
N SER A 15 19.18 -54.78 33.30
CA SER A 15 20.15 -53.80 33.77
C SER A 15 21.59 -54.25 33.51
N VAL A 16 22.45 -53.25 33.23
CA VAL A 16 23.91 -53.17 33.43
C VAL A 16 24.83 -53.93 32.47
N THR A 17 25.60 -53.16 31.68
CA THR A 17 27.09 -53.19 31.70
C THR A 17 27.65 -51.88 31.13
N SER A 18 28.39 -51.14 31.96
CA SER A 18 29.36 -50.12 31.53
C SER A 18 30.57 -50.82 30.89
N PRO A 19 31.27 -50.20 29.91
CA PRO A 19 32.55 -49.59 30.28
C PRO A 19 32.94 -48.33 29.48
N THR A 20 33.57 -47.41 30.23
CA THR A 20 34.73 -46.56 29.87
C THR A 20 34.59 -45.42 28.84
N ALA A 21 34.97 -44.25 29.33
CA ALA A 21 35.21 -43.00 28.61
C ALA A 21 36.22 -43.14 27.47
N LEU A 22 35.93 -42.49 26.34
CA LEU A 22 36.92 -42.02 25.38
C LEU A 22 36.47 -40.66 24.80
N ASP A 23 37.48 -39.83 24.62
CA ASP A 23 37.48 -38.39 24.46
C ASP A 23 36.73 -37.83 23.25
N GLY A 24 36.34 -36.57 23.43
CA GLY A 24 35.65 -35.74 22.44
C GLY A 24 36.39 -35.62 21.12
N ILE A 25 35.64 -35.82 20.03
CA ILE A 25 36.01 -35.37 18.70
C ILE A 25 35.05 -34.24 18.33
N ALA A 26 35.59 -33.03 18.38
CA ALA A 26 34.95 -31.83 17.89
C ALA A 26 34.64 -31.97 16.39
N GLN A 27 33.36 -31.84 16.03
CA GLN A 27 32.94 -31.69 14.64
C GLN A 27 33.53 -30.39 14.05
N PRO A 28 34.13 -30.43 12.84
CA PRO A 28 34.86 -29.30 12.28
C PRO A 28 33.94 -28.13 11.95
N LYS A 29 34.28 -26.95 12.47
CA LYS A 29 33.67 -25.66 12.11
C LYS A 29 33.69 -25.51 10.59
N SER A 30 32.54 -25.30 9.97
CA SER A 30 32.42 -25.00 8.55
C SER A 30 33.26 -23.76 8.21
N VAL A 31 34.34 -23.93 7.45
CA VAL A 31 35.15 -22.82 6.93
C VAL A 31 34.28 -22.03 5.95
N LYS A 32 33.89 -20.80 6.33
CA LYS A 32 33.19 -19.88 5.44
C LYS A 32 34.07 -19.62 4.22
N ARG A 33 33.61 -20.01 3.03
CA ARG A 33 34.30 -19.70 1.76
C ARG A 33 34.40 -18.18 1.61
N PRO A 34 35.59 -17.61 1.34
CA PRO A 34 35.72 -16.17 1.17
C PRO A 34 34.90 -15.69 -0.02
N ARG A 35 34.11 -14.63 0.18
CA ARG A 35 33.23 -14.05 -0.83
C ARG A 35 34.09 -13.56 -2.02
N PRO A 36 33.77 -13.90 -3.28
CA PRO A 36 34.58 -13.55 -4.43
C PRO A 36 34.68 -12.03 -4.58
N VAL A 37 35.91 -11.55 -4.75
CA VAL A 37 36.25 -10.13 -4.81
C VAL A 37 36.01 -9.63 -6.23
N LYS A 38 35.03 -8.73 -6.38
CA LYS A 38 34.60 -8.22 -7.70
C LYS A 38 35.33 -6.94 -8.15
N SER A 39 36.14 -6.32 -7.30
CA SER A 39 36.92 -5.11 -7.62
C SER A 39 38.32 -5.45 -8.10
N CYS A 40 38.89 -4.68 -9.02
CA CYS A 40 40.29 -4.87 -9.42
C CYS A 40 41.26 -4.66 -8.24
N ILE A 41 42.44 -5.27 -8.34
CA ILE A 41 43.44 -5.28 -7.26
C ILE A 41 43.84 -3.84 -6.87
N GLU A 42 43.97 -2.95 -7.85
CA GLU A 42 44.48 -1.61 -7.61
C GLU A 42 43.44 -0.66 -6.99
N CYS A 43 42.17 -0.78 -7.41
CA CYS A 43 41.07 -0.06 -6.73
C CYS A 43 40.85 -0.59 -5.31
N ARG A 44 41.01 -1.90 -5.09
CA ARG A 44 40.91 -2.49 -3.74
C ARG A 44 42.03 -2.00 -2.83
N LYS A 45 43.28 -2.03 -3.28
CA LYS A 45 44.45 -1.57 -2.50
C LYS A 45 44.29 -0.12 -2.06
N ARG A 46 43.63 0.70 -2.88
CA ARG A 46 43.42 2.14 -2.62
C ARG A 46 42.03 2.49 -2.06
N LYS A 47 41.18 1.49 -1.79
CA LYS A 47 39.79 1.66 -1.34
C LYS A 47 38.96 2.60 -2.24
N LEU A 48 39.18 2.55 -3.55
CA LEU A 48 38.45 3.33 -4.56
C LEU A 48 37.32 2.49 -5.19
N LYS A 49 36.26 3.16 -5.65
CA LYS A 49 35.14 2.51 -6.36
C LYS A 49 35.62 2.00 -7.73
N CYS A 50 35.43 0.71 -7.99
CA CYS A 50 35.76 0.05 -9.25
C CYS A 50 34.47 -0.21 -10.04
N ASP A 51 34.40 0.27 -11.28
CA ASP A 51 33.29 0.09 -12.23
C ASP A 51 33.39 -1.22 -13.04
N ARG A 52 34.43 -2.03 -12.81
CA ARG A 52 34.55 -3.43 -13.25
C ARG A 52 34.63 -3.67 -14.75
N LEU A 53 34.91 -2.63 -15.53
CA LEU A 53 35.23 -2.76 -16.95
C LEU A 53 36.61 -3.43 -17.13
N GLY A 54 36.89 -3.95 -18.34
CA GLY A 54 38.13 -4.65 -18.67
C GLY A 54 39.38 -3.87 -18.26
N GLN A 55 39.39 -2.56 -18.49
CA GLN A 55 40.18 -1.60 -17.72
C GLN A 55 39.22 -0.65 -17.01
N CYS A 56 39.20 -0.66 -15.67
CA CYS A 56 38.26 0.15 -14.91
C CYS A 56 38.54 1.66 -15.08
N SER A 57 37.50 2.51 -15.13
CA SER A 57 37.64 3.95 -15.44
C SER A 57 38.62 4.67 -14.53
N GLN A 58 38.70 4.23 -13.27
CA GLN A 58 39.60 4.84 -12.28
C GLN A 58 41.07 4.47 -12.52
N CYS A 59 41.34 3.23 -12.94
CA CYS A 59 42.69 2.82 -13.35
C CYS A 59 43.07 3.45 -14.70
N GLN A 60 42.12 3.64 -15.61
CA GLN A 60 42.35 4.31 -16.89
C GLN A 60 42.71 5.79 -16.69
N LYS A 61 41.91 6.53 -15.91
CA LYS A 61 42.18 7.94 -15.58
C LYS A 61 43.51 8.14 -14.87
N SER A 62 43.88 7.20 -14.00
CA SER A 62 45.15 7.26 -13.28
C SER A 62 46.34 6.62 -14.01
N ARG A 63 46.13 6.11 -15.24
CA ARG A 63 47.12 5.39 -16.06
C ARG A 63 47.84 4.28 -15.28
N ARG A 64 47.07 3.47 -14.54
CA ARG A 64 47.59 2.36 -13.71
C ARG A 64 47.20 1.00 -14.28
N PRO A 65 48.02 -0.04 -14.07
CA PRO A 65 47.69 -1.39 -14.49
C PRO A 65 46.45 -1.90 -13.74
N CYS A 66 45.39 -2.19 -14.48
CA CYS A 66 44.15 -2.75 -13.96
C CYS A 66 44.19 -4.27 -14.10
N LYS A 67 44.32 -4.98 -12.98
CA LYS A 67 44.32 -6.46 -12.94
C LYS A 67 43.24 -6.97 -11.99
N TYR A 68 42.53 -8.00 -12.42
CA TYR A 68 41.63 -8.80 -11.57
C TYR A 68 42.36 -10.10 -11.21
N ALA A 69 42.03 -10.70 -10.06
CA ALA A 69 42.60 -11.99 -9.70
C ALA A 69 41.87 -13.08 -10.51
N ASP A 70 42.62 -13.84 -11.31
CA ASP A 70 42.07 -14.96 -12.08
C ASP A 70 41.65 -16.08 -11.13
N LEU A 71 40.42 -16.56 -11.29
CA LEU A 71 39.90 -17.73 -10.59
C LEU A 71 40.14 -18.97 -11.46
N GLN A 72 41.21 -19.73 -11.22
CA GLN A 72 41.18 -21.20 -11.38
C GLN A 72 42.42 -21.94 -10.82
N GLU A 73 42.09 -23.04 -10.15
CA GLU A 73 42.82 -24.32 -10.00
C GLU A 73 44.11 -24.41 -9.16
N ASN A 74 43.97 -25.13 -8.04
CA ASN A 74 45.02 -25.94 -7.44
C ASN A 74 44.45 -27.36 -7.31
N GLY A 75 45.01 -28.31 -8.06
CA GLY A 75 44.60 -29.72 -8.09
C GLY A 75 45.36 -30.59 -7.10
N GLY A 76 44.84 -31.81 -6.91
CA GLY A 76 45.51 -32.98 -6.32
C GLY A 76 44.70 -34.23 -6.69
N GLY A 77 45.20 -35.03 -7.63
CA GLY A 77 44.42 -36.00 -8.42
C GLY A 77 44.43 -37.45 -7.96
N SER A 78 43.76 -38.31 -8.74
CA SER A 78 44.25 -39.62 -9.23
C SER A 78 43.20 -40.33 -10.12
N ASP A 79 43.71 -40.75 -11.29
CA ASP A 79 43.47 -41.98 -12.08
C ASP A 79 42.13 -42.39 -12.76
N VAL A 80 42.23 -42.34 -14.10
CA VAL A 80 42.14 -43.44 -15.10
C VAL A 80 40.78 -43.99 -15.60
N SER A 81 40.67 -43.89 -16.94
CA SER A 81 40.03 -44.77 -17.96
C SER A 81 38.63 -44.48 -18.53
N ASP A 82 38.69 -44.16 -19.84
CA ASP A 82 37.96 -44.72 -21.01
C ASP A 82 36.44 -44.58 -21.18
N GLY A 83 36.04 -44.18 -22.40
CA GLY A 83 34.74 -44.52 -22.99
C GLY A 83 34.08 -43.44 -23.85
N GLU A 84 33.90 -43.74 -25.13
CA GLU A 84 33.44 -42.90 -26.25
C GLU A 84 32.01 -42.30 -26.19
N SER A 85 31.84 -41.25 -27.01
CA SER A 85 30.72 -40.93 -27.93
C SER A 85 29.49 -40.13 -27.45
N GLY A 86 29.11 -39.14 -28.28
CA GLY A 86 27.73 -38.65 -28.43
C GLY A 86 27.53 -37.13 -28.31
N GLU A 87 27.36 -36.45 -29.45
CA GLU A 87 27.10 -35.00 -29.60
C GLU A 87 25.78 -34.49 -28.97
N ARG A 88 25.79 -33.24 -28.47
CA ARG A 88 24.70 -32.26 -28.67
C ARG A 88 25.20 -30.80 -28.54
N PRO A 89 24.64 -29.83 -29.30
CA PRO A 89 25.32 -28.58 -29.65
C PRO A 89 24.98 -27.38 -28.74
N GLY A 90 25.98 -26.53 -28.47
CA GLY A 90 25.84 -25.23 -27.82
C GLY A 90 25.78 -24.08 -28.83
N LYS A 91 24.79 -23.21 -28.66
CA LYS A 91 24.52 -21.99 -29.45
C LYS A 91 25.72 -21.02 -29.47
N ARG A 92 26.10 -20.63 -30.69
CA ARG A 92 27.07 -19.58 -31.02
C ARG A 92 26.37 -18.22 -31.07
N VAL A 93 26.86 -17.26 -30.28
CA VAL A 93 26.57 -15.83 -30.44
C VAL A 93 27.40 -15.33 -31.62
N GLN A 94 26.75 -14.79 -32.65
CA GLN A 94 27.39 -14.19 -33.81
C GLN A 94 27.50 -12.66 -33.64
N HIS A 95 28.69 -12.15 -33.89
CA HIS A 95 28.95 -10.74 -34.19
C HIS A 95 28.64 -10.47 -35.67
N PRO A 96 28.12 -9.28 -36.07
CA PRO A 96 28.05 -8.90 -37.47
C PRO A 96 29.41 -8.42 -38.00
N ALA A 97 29.73 -8.87 -39.21
CA ALA A 97 30.99 -8.68 -39.92
C ALA A 97 31.10 -7.31 -40.63
N GLY A 98 32.34 -6.85 -40.77
CA GLY A 98 32.73 -5.81 -41.71
C GLY A 98 32.88 -6.36 -43.14
N ILE A 99 32.64 -5.48 -44.10
CA ILE A 99 32.72 -5.68 -45.56
C ILE A 99 34.19 -5.61 -46.02
N PRO A 100 34.64 -6.49 -46.94
CA PRO A 100 35.77 -6.22 -47.83
C PRO A 100 35.35 -6.13 -49.31
N ASN A 101 36.03 -5.23 -50.05
CA ASN A 101 35.88 -4.85 -51.47
C ASN A 101 36.23 -5.97 -52.48
N GLY A 102 35.54 -6.05 -53.64
CA GLY A 102 36.04 -5.82 -55.03
C GLY A 102 36.79 -7.04 -55.64
N GLU A 103 36.63 -7.53 -56.87
CA GLU A 103 36.27 -7.01 -58.21
C GLU A 103 35.88 -8.19 -59.15
N ASP A 104 35.12 -7.95 -60.23
CA ASP A 104 35.02 -8.72 -61.50
C ASP A 104 33.97 -8.01 -62.40
N GLY A 105 34.05 -7.78 -63.72
CA GLY A 105 35.06 -8.00 -64.76
C GLY A 105 34.51 -7.57 -66.15
N ARG A 106 35.44 -7.14 -67.05
CA ARG A 106 35.49 -7.29 -68.55
C ARG A 106 34.31 -6.85 -69.44
N SER A 107 34.47 -6.24 -70.64
CA SER A 107 35.64 -5.97 -71.53
C SER A 107 35.22 -5.14 -72.78
N ASN A 108 36.02 -4.17 -73.26
CA ASN A 108 36.98 -4.30 -74.40
C ASN A 108 37.44 -2.93 -75.01
N VAL A 109 38.78 -2.72 -74.98
CA VAL A 109 39.71 -2.23 -76.04
C VAL A 109 39.70 -0.75 -76.52
N GLN A 110 40.68 0.00 -75.96
CA GLN A 110 41.78 0.81 -76.56
C GLN A 110 41.49 1.94 -77.59
N PRO A 111 42.21 3.10 -77.50
CA PRO A 111 43.63 3.18 -77.87
C PRO A 111 44.55 4.05 -76.99
N SER A 112 45.85 3.91 -77.24
CA SER A 112 47.01 4.48 -76.54
C SER A 112 47.25 5.98 -76.79
N GLY A 113 47.84 6.67 -75.81
CA GLY A 113 48.87 7.69 -76.07
C GLY A 113 48.74 9.07 -75.39
N THR A 114 49.60 9.28 -74.37
CA THR A 114 50.35 10.52 -74.04
C THR A 114 49.72 11.71 -73.28
N ASN A 115 50.50 12.15 -72.27
CA ASN A 115 50.73 13.52 -71.74
C ASN A 115 49.77 14.19 -70.72
N SER A 116 50.32 14.40 -69.51
CA SER A 116 50.52 15.70 -68.81
C SER A 116 49.36 16.71 -68.61
N VAL A 117 49.07 16.96 -67.31
CA VAL A 117 48.89 18.28 -66.65
C VAL A 117 47.52 19.02 -66.71
N ASP A 118 47.11 19.43 -65.50
CA ASP A 118 46.29 20.57 -65.00
C ASP A 118 44.78 20.81 -65.21
N HIS A 119 44.22 21.22 -64.05
CA HIS A 119 43.12 22.13 -63.71
C HIS A 119 42.07 22.63 -64.74
N SER A 120 40.80 22.47 -64.30
CA SER A 120 39.71 23.47 -64.19
C SER A 120 38.57 23.53 -65.24
N GLN A 121 37.37 23.88 -64.71
CA GLN A 121 36.08 24.28 -65.34
C GLN A 121 35.15 23.12 -65.79
N ARG A 122 34.00 22.86 -65.12
CA ARG A 122 32.67 23.53 -65.14
C ARG A 122 32.04 23.65 -66.53
N ASP A 123 30.92 22.94 -66.75
CA ASP A 123 29.72 23.33 -67.51
C ASP A 123 28.63 22.24 -67.28
N SER A 124 27.47 22.54 -66.69
CA SER A 124 26.24 23.19 -67.20
C SER A 124 25.22 22.16 -67.74
N VAL A 125 24.22 21.85 -66.89
CA VAL A 125 23.11 20.93 -67.20
C VAL A 125 21.98 21.74 -67.87
N THR A 126 21.45 21.26 -69.00
CA THR A 126 20.45 21.98 -69.80
C THR A 126 19.02 21.82 -69.28
N VAL A 127 18.15 22.76 -69.66
CA VAL A 127 16.75 22.87 -69.19
C VAL A 127 15.90 21.68 -69.64
N GLU A 128 16.22 21.04 -70.78
CA GLU A 128 15.53 19.83 -71.22
C GLU A 128 15.76 18.62 -70.29
N GLU A 129 16.93 18.54 -69.63
CA GLU A 129 17.24 17.45 -68.68
C GLU A 129 16.50 17.62 -67.34
N LEU A 130 16.19 18.87 -66.97
CA LEU A 130 15.34 19.19 -65.83
C LEU A 130 13.84 18.93 -66.13
N ALA A 131 13.38 19.20 -67.35
CA ALA A 131 12.00 18.93 -67.75
C ALA A 131 11.70 17.41 -67.80
N ALA A 132 12.63 16.61 -68.34
CA ALA A 132 12.49 15.15 -68.35
C ALA A 132 12.49 14.54 -66.93
N ARG A 133 13.25 15.12 -66.00
CA ARG A 133 13.25 14.73 -64.58
C ARG A 133 11.96 15.11 -63.85
N LEU A 134 11.37 16.26 -64.15
CA LEU A 134 10.08 16.66 -63.59
C LEU A 134 8.94 15.75 -64.05
N GLU A 135 8.90 15.36 -65.32
CA GLU A 135 7.88 14.44 -65.85
C GLU A 135 8.00 13.03 -65.23
N GLN A 136 9.24 12.58 -64.97
CA GLN A 136 9.50 11.31 -64.26
C GLN A 136 9.06 11.35 -62.78
N ILE A 137 9.21 12.50 -62.12
CA ILE A 137 8.80 12.72 -60.73
C ILE A 137 7.26 12.85 -60.64
N GLU A 138 6.61 13.52 -61.58
CA GLU A 138 5.14 13.65 -61.62
C GLU A 138 4.45 12.28 -61.86
N LYS A 139 5.01 11.44 -62.74
CA LYS A 139 4.53 10.05 -62.90
C LYS A 139 4.73 9.20 -61.64
N ALA A 140 5.80 9.43 -60.89
CA ALA A 140 6.05 8.73 -59.62
C ALA A 140 5.11 9.21 -58.49
N ILE A 141 4.68 10.49 -58.51
CA ILE A 141 3.72 11.05 -57.55
C ILE A 141 2.30 10.56 -57.86
N ALA A 142 1.91 10.47 -59.14
CA ALA A 142 0.57 10.02 -59.54
C ALA A 142 0.31 8.53 -59.21
N GLN A 143 1.34 7.68 -59.22
CA GLN A 143 1.22 6.25 -58.88
C GLN A 143 1.28 5.96 -57.38
N ASN A 144 1.62 6.95 -56.54
CA ASN A 144 1.70 6.83 -55.07
C ASN A 144 0.43 7.31 -54.32
N ASN A 145 -0.63 7.70 -55.02
CA ASN A 145 -1.93 8.00 -54.41
C ASN A 145 -2.75 6.71 -54.16
N SER A 146 -2.25 5.86 -53.27
CA SER A 146 -3.15 5.12 -52.37
C SER A 146 -3.46 6.05 -51.20
N PRO A 147 -4.70 6.07 -50.66
CA PRO A 147 -5.00 6.91 -49.49
C PRO A 147 -4.00 6.56 -48.39
N PRO A 148 -3.47 7.55 -47.66
CA PRO A 148 -2.49 7.26 -46.62
C PRO A 148 -3.17 6.34 -45.61
N LEU A 149 -2.68 5.09 -45.54
CA LEU A 149 -2.70 4.37 -44.27
C LEU A 149 -1.92 5.28 -43.33
N LEU A 150 -2.66 6.09 -42.56
CA LEU A 150 -2.14 6.74 -41.38
C LEU A 150 -1.61 5.61 -40.50
N CYS A 151 -0.32 5.29 -40.65
CA CYS A 151 0.48 4.76 -39.55
C CYS A 151 0.40 5.84 -38.49
N ARG A 152 -0.68 5.78 -37.70
CA ARG A 152 -0.94 6.58 -36.52
C ARG A 152 0.29 6.36 -35.68
N HIS A 153 1.24 7.30 -35.75
CA HIS A 153 2.24 7.42 -34.73
C HIS A 153 1.42 7.78 -33.50
N HIS A 154 1.00 6.74 -32.76
CA HIS A 154 0.43 6.90 -31.45
C HIS A 154 1.51 7.64 -30.68
N ARG A 155 1.27 8.93 -30.46
CA ARG A 155 1.98 9.66 -29.43
C ARG A 155 1.77 8.81 -28.18
N PRO A 156 2.83 8.31 -27.52
CA PRO A 156 2.65 7.50 -26.32
C PRO A 156 1.70 8.26 -25.40
N LEU A 157 0.76 7.57 -24.75
CA LEU A 157 -0.07 8.20 -23.73
C LEU A 157 0.87 8.94 -22.79
N ALA A 158 0.82 10.27 -22.82
CA ALA A 158 1.78 11.09 -22.09
C ALA A 158 1.41 11.05 -20.61
N VAL A 159 1.58 9.92 -19.91
CA VAL A 159 1.28 9.85 -18.49
C VAL A 159 2.07 10.98 -17.82
N PRO A 160 1.43 11.93 -17.12
CA PRO A 160 2.11 13.13 -16.65
C PRO A 160 3.37 12.76 -15.88
N THR A 161 4.51 13.34 -16.25
CA THR A 161 5.81 13.08 -15.63
C THR A 161 5.83 13.38 -14.13
N HIS A 162 4.87 14.16 -13.62
CA HIS A 162 4.66 14.40 -12.19
C HIS A 162 4.29 13.14 -11.37
N PHE A 163 3.73 12.09 -12.00
CA PHE A 163 3.47 10.81 -11.34
C PHE A 163 4.67 9.85 -11.36
N TYR A 164 5.78 10.25 -12.01
CA TYR A 164 6.99 9.43 -12.16
C TYR A 164 8.29 10.11 -11.70
N ASN A 165 8.37 11.44 -11.65
CA ASN A 165 9.62 12.15 -11.37
C ASN A 165 9.83 12.50 -9.89
N GLY A 166 10.06 11.46 -9.08
CA GLY A 166 11.03 11.58 -8.00
C GLY A 166 12.42 11.71 -8.61
N SER A 167 13.13 12.80 -8.33
CA SER A 167 14.48 13.06 -8.80
C SER A 167 15.40 11.83 -8.67
N VAL A 168 16.22 11.62 -9.71
CA VAL A 168 17.08 10.46 -10.05
C VAL A 168 18.16 10.09 -9.00
N LYS A 169 18.01 10.49 -7.73
CA LYS A 169 18.93 10.13 -6.64
C LYS A 169 18.40 9.11 -5.63
N SER A 170 17.13 8.68 -5.69
CA SER A 170 16.66 7.56 -4.86
C SER A 170 16.15 6.40 -5.72
N LYS A 171 17.06 5.48 -6.09
CA LYS A 171 16.71 4.19 -6.69
C LYS A 171 16.20 3.21 -5.62
N ALA A 172 15.03 3.49 -5.08
CA ALA A 172 14.19 2.49 -4.42
C ALA A 172 12.87 2.43 -5.21
N LEU A 173 12.62 1.29 -5.86
CA LEU A 173 11.47 1.05 -6.72
C LEU A 173 10.14 1.48 -6.06
N GLY A 174 9.28 2.19 -6.78
CA GLY A 174 7.83 2.20 -6.57
C GLY A 174 7.25 2.95 -5.36
N LEU A 175 8.05 3.56 -4.49
CA LEU A 175 7.55 4.09 -3.19
C LEU A 175 6.96 5.52 -3.22
N GLY A 176 6.81 6.15 -4.38
CA GLY A 176 6.58 7.61 -4.47
C GLY A 176 5.27 8.10 -5.11
N GLN A 177 4.31 7.24 -5.45
CA GLN A 177 3.19 7.69 -6.29
C GLN A 177 2.07 8.48 -5.57
N ASN A 178 2.05 8.55 -4.24
CA ASN A 178 0.99 9.24 -3.49
C ASN A 178 1.54 10.00 -2.25
N GLY A 179 2.78 10.48 -2.28
CA GLY A 179 3.29 11.29 -1.18
C GLY A 179 2.52 12.61 -1.08
N ARG A 180 2.47 13.18 0.13
CA ARG A 180 1.84 14.49 0.38
C ARG A 180 2.37 15.57 -0.55
N GLN A 181 3.64 15.46 -0.93
CA GLN A 181 4.31 16.40 -1.82
C GLN A 181 3.77 16.32 -3.25
N GLU A 182 3.61 15.12 -3.80
CA GLU A 182 3.04 14.90 -5.12
C GLU A 182 1.60 15.43 -5.20
N ILE A 183 0.82 15.25 -4.13
CA ILE A 183 -0.53 15.80 -3.99
C ILE A 183 -0.52 17.33 -4.00
N LEU A 184 0.33 17.97 -3.19
CA LEU A 184 0.41 19.43 -3.12
C LEU A 184 0.87 20.03 -4.46
N ASN A 185 1.71 19.31 -5.22
CA ASN A 185 2.17 19.75 -6.53
C ASN A 185 1.04 19.87 -7.57
N LEU A 186 -0.13 19.25 -7.35
CA LEU A 186 -1.33 19.44 -8.20
C LEU A 186 -1.96 20.83 -8.03
N PHE A 187 -1.64 21.55 -6.94
CA PHE A 187 -2.27 22.81 -6.55
C PHE A 187 -1.23 23.91 -6.35
N CYS A 188 -0.94 24.67 -7.41
CA CYS A 188 -0.08 25.86 -7.30
C CYS A 188 -0.64 26.91 -6.33
N GLU A 189 -1.96 26.99 -6.20
CA GLU A 189 -2.69 27.83 -5.26
C GLU A 189 -2.39 27.43 -3.81
N ALA A 190 -2.26 26.12 -3.54
CA ALA A 190 -1.88 25.63 -2.23
C ALA A 190 -0.43 26.03 -1.88
N ASP A 191 0.49 26.01 -2.85
CA ASP A 191 1.85 26.50 -2.64
C ASP A 191 1.90 28.00 -2.37
N ALA A 192 1.07 28.79 -3.06
CA ALA A 192 0.92 30.22 -2.78
C ALA A 192 0.36 30.48 -1.37
N LEU A 193 -0.67 29.73 -0.96
CA LEU A 193 -1.26 29.81 0.37
C LEU A 193 -0.24 29.41 1.45
N MET A 194 0.49 28.32 1.26
CA MET A 194 1.56 27.91 2.17
C MET A 194 2.64 28.98 2.31
N ARG A 195 3.07 29.61 1.22
CA ARG A 195 4.01 30.75 1.27
C ARG A 195 3.45 31.95 2.02
N ALA A 196 2.14 32.21 1.94
CA ALA A 196 1.49 33.27 2.69
C ALA A 196 1.41 32.97 4.19
N ILE A 197 1.03 31.74 4.56
CA ILE A 197 1.06 31.23 5.95
C ILE A 197 2.46 31.43 6.55
N SER A 198 3.49 31.07 5.78
CA SER A 198 4.90 31.18 6.17
C SER A 198 5.36 32.60 6.53
N ARG A 199 4.72 33.61 5.94
CA ARG A 199 5.08 35.02 6.11
C ARG A 199 4.26 35.73 7.18
N THR A 200 3.24 35.07 7.71
CA THR A 200 2.25 35.70 8.59
C THR A 200 2.49 35.26 10.03
N ASP A 201 2.93 36.20 10.88
CA ASP A 201 3.35 35.89 12.25
C ASP A 201 2.25 35.26 13.13
N SER A 202 0.97 35.58 12.87
CA SER A 202 -0.14 34.98 13.62
C SER A 202 -0.27 33.47 13.42
N PHE A 203 0.26 32.92 12.32
CA PHE A 203 0.26 31.47 12.08
C PHE A 203 1.42 30.75 12.78
N ARG A 204 2.44 31.49 13.25
CA ARG A 204 3.54 30.90 14.00
C ARG A 204 3.05 30.19 15.26
N ASP A 205 2.19 30.84 16.03
CA ASP A 205 1.63 30.27 17.26
C ASP A 205 0.81 29.01 16.98
N ILE A 206 -0.19 29.10 16.10
CA ILE A 206 -1.12 27.98 15.86
C ILE A 206 -0.41 26.74 15.30
N PHE A 207 0.52 26.91 14.35
CA PHE A 207 1.25 25.78 13.79
C PHE A 207 2.28 25.21 14.77
N SER A 208 2.92 26.03 15.62
CA SER A 208 3.78 25.52 16.68
C SER A 208 3.03 24.66 17.70
N ARG A 209 1.77 25.03 17.99
CA ARG A 209 0.86 24.25 18.84
C ARG A 209 0.42 22.96 18.15
N LEU A 210 0.11 23.00 16.85
CA LEU A 210 -0.24 21.81 16.07
C LEU A 210 0.94 20.83 16.00
N GLU A 211 2.16 21.32 15.80
CA GLU A 211 3.39 20.54 15.86
C GLU A 211 3.57 19.87 17.21
N ARG A 212 3.44 20.63 18.30
CA ARG A 212 3.54 20.09 19.66
C ARG A 212 2.50 19.00 19.90
N ALA A 213 1.24 19.28 19.56
CA ALA A 213 0.15 18.32 19.69
C ALA A 213 0.43 17.05 18.88
N ASN A 214 0.86 17.17 17.62
CA ASN A 214 1.21 16.03 16.78
C ASN A 214 2.36 15.22 17.38
N ARG A 215 3.43 15.86 17.87
CA ARG A 215 4.55 15.17 18.52
C ARG A 215 4.09 14.40 19.76
N THR A 216 3.32 15.04 20.65
CA THR A 216 2.77 14.38 21.84
C THR A 216 1.90 13.18 21.47
N ILE A 217 1.02 13.29 20.47
CA ILE A 217 0.18 12.17 20.03
C ILE A 217 1.03 11.02 19.49
N GLN A 218 2.10 11.32 18.74
CA GLN A 218 3.01 10.30 18.21
C GLN A 218 3.81 9.60 19.32
N GLU A 219 4.29 10.34 20.31
CA GLU A 219 4.99 9.79 21.48
C GLU A 219 4.06 8.90 22.31
N GLU A 220 2.85 9.37 22.64
CA GLU A 220 1.84 8.58 23.34
C GLU A 220 1.47 7.32 22.57
N HIS A 221 1.28 7.44 21.26
CA HIS A 221 0.99 6.29 20.42
C HIS A 221 2.15 5.29 20.40
N HIS A 222 3.40 5.76 20.30
CA HIS A 222 4.58 4.90 20.36
C HIS A 222 4.66 4.15 21.69
N LEU A 223 4.42 4.83 22.81
CA LEU A 223 4.38 4.23 24.15
C LEU A 223 3.24 3.21 24.27
N ALA A 224 2.06 3.54 23.74
CA ALA A 224 0.90 2.65 23.75
C ALA A 224 1.09 1.41 22.87
N LEU A 225 1.98 1.46 21.88
CA LEU A 225 2.36 0.30 21.07
C LEU A 225 3.40 -0.61 21.75
N GLN A 226 3.98 -0.22 22.88
CA GLN A 226 4.96 -1.05 23.58
C GLN A 226 4.27 -2.23 24.27
N PRO A 227 4.72 -3.48 24.03
CA PRO A 227 4.16 -4.63 24.72
C PRO A 227 4.54 -4.63 26.21
N MET A 228 3.66 -5.20 27.04
CA MET A 228 3.90 -5.33 28.48
C MET A 228 4.94 -6.43 28.75
N THR A 229 6.15 -6.01 29.13
CA THR A 229 7.30 -6.89 29.39
C THR A 229 7.02 -7.93 30.48
N VAL A 230 6.20 -7.61 31.49
CA VAL A 230 5.81 -8.56 32.55
C VAL A 230 5.18 -9.84 32.00
N PHE A 231 4.53 -9.77 30.84
CA PHE A 231 4.00 -10.93 30.15
C PHE A 231 4.98 -11.41 29.07
N VAL A 232 5.50 -10.53 28.21
CA VAL A 232 6.31 -10.94 27.06
C VAL A 232 7.65 -11.58 27.44
N ASP A 233 8.28 -11.09 28.50
CA ASP A 233 9.61 -11.54 28.94
C ASP A 233 9.54 -12.54 30.10
N SER A 234 8.34 -12.89 30.55
CA SER A 234 8.13 -13.85 31.62
C SER A 234 8.58 -15.26 31.23
N MET A 235 9.19 -15.96 32.19
CA MET A 235 9.65 -17.35 32.06
C MET A 235 8.51 -18.38 32.13
N MET A 236 7.27 -17.94 32.35
CA MET A 236 6.10 -18.82 32.39
C MET A 236 5.82 -19.43 31.00
N PRO A 237 5.21 -20.63 30.93
CA PRO A 237 4.82 -21.23 29.65
C PRO A 237 3.96 -20.27 28.82
N ILE A 238 4.25 -20.14 27.53
CA ILE A 238 3.60 -19.16 26.64
C ILE A 238 2.07 -19.28 26.64
N GLN A 239 1.54 -20.50 26.73
CA GLN A 239 0.10 -20.77 26.80
C GLN A 239 -0.52 -20.17 28.07
N LYS A 240 0.17 -20.26 29.21
CA LYS A 240 -0.30 -19.67 30.46
C LYS A 240 -0.29 -18.15 30.37
N ARG A 241 0.78 -17.57 29.82
CA ARG A 241 0.88 -16.11 29.61
C ARG A 241 -0.21 -15.57 28.69
N MET A 242 -0.55 -16.29 27.63
CA MET A 242 -1.68 -15.97 26.75
C MET A 242 -3.03 -16.03 27.49
N ALA A 243 -3.24 -17.04 28.34
CA ALA A 243 -4.44 -17.13 29.16
C ALA A 243 -4.52 -16.01 30.21
N ASP A 244 -3.39 -15.65 30.82
CA ASP A 244 -3.30 -14.63 31.87
C ASP A 244 -3.62 -13.21 31.37
N ILE A 245 -3.54 -12.94 30.06
CA ILE A 245 -3.94 -11.64 29.48
C ILE A 245 -5.37 -11.61 28.97
N LEU A 246 -6.09 -12.75 28.96
CA LEU A 246 -7.47 -12.78 28.47
C LEU A 246 -8.37 -11.88 29.35
N PRO A 247 -9.25 -11.07 28.75
CA PRO A 247 -10.30 -10.39 29.49
C PRO A 247 -11.28 -11.39 30.13
N ASP A 248 -12.15 -10.89 31.01
CA ASP A 248 -13.25 -11.71 31.53
C ASP A 248 -14.11 -12.28 30.41
N ARG A 249 -14.71 -13.46 30.66
CA ARG A 249 -15.51 -14.17 29.66
C ARG A 249 -16.59 -13.30 29.01
N LEU A 250 -17.26 -12.45 29.79
CA LEU A 250 -18.29 -11.54 29.28
C LEU A 250 -17.74 -10.55 28.24
N VAL A 251 -16.51 -10.06 28.45
CA VAL A 251 -15.82 -9.18 27.51
C VAL A 251 -15.40 -9.97 26.27
N CYS A 252 -14.86 -11.18 26.45
CA CYS A 252 -14.53 -12.08 25.34
C CYS A 252 -15.76 -12.41 24.47
N ASP A 253 -16.90 -12.74 25.09
CA ASP A 253 -18.15 -13.07 24.40
C ASP A 253 -18.63 -11.90 23.51
N ARG A 254 -18.56 -10.67 24.02
CA ARG A 254 -18.90 -9.45 23.27
C ARG A 254 -17.93 -9.19 22.13
N LEU A 255 -16.63 -9.28 22.38
CA LEU A 255 -15.61 -9.00 21.36
C LEU A 255 -15.61 -10.04 20.23
N ILE A 256 -15.83 -11.32 20.53
CA ILE A 256 -15.93 -12.37 19.49
C ILE A 256 -17.16 -12.15 18.60
N LYS A 257 -18.31 -11.82 19.18
CA LYS A 257 -19.50 -11.46 18.40
C LYS A 257 -19.20 -10.28 17.48
N LEU A 258 -18.51 -9.26 17.99
CA LEU A 258 -18.10 -8.12 17.19
C LEU A 258 -17.13 -8.52 16.07
N TYR A 259 -16.12 -9.35 16.35
CA TYR A 259 -15.18 -9.87 15.35
C TYR A 259 -15.91 -10.52 14.16
N PHE A 260 -16.91 -11.37 14.45
CA PHE A 260 -17.70 -12.02 13.40
C PHE A 260 -18.46 -11.04 12.51
N VAL A 261 -18.88 -9.91 13.09
CA VAL A 261 -19.62 -8.86 12.40
C VAL A 261 -18.71 -7.95 11.57
N ILE A 262 -17.51 -7.63 12.06
CA ILE A 262 -16.61 -6.64 11.42
C ILE A 262 -15.64 -7.27 10.41
N SER A 263 -15.14 -8.48 10.67
CA SER A 263 -14.02 -9.06 9.92
C SER A 263 -14.41 -10.37 9.23
N GLU A 264 -14.99 -11.31 9.97
CA GLU A 264 -15.22 -12.68 9.49
C GLU A 264 -16.29 -12.79 8.39
N GLY A 265 -17.04 -11.71 8.09
CA GLY A 265 -17.88 -11.67 6.90
C GLY A 265 -17.06 -11.59 5.60
N PHE A 266 -15.91 -10.90 5.64
CA PHE A 266 -15.09 -10.61 4.46
C PHE A 266 -13.80 -11.44 4.46
N TYR A 267 -13.00 -11.33 5.52
CA TYR A 267 -11.79 -12.13 5.70
C TYR A 267 -12.14 -13.43 6.42
N ARG A 268 -12.48 -14.45 5.63
CA ARG A 268 -12.87 -15.78 6.11
C ARG A 268 -11.62 -16.55 6.55
N MET A 269 -11.27 -16.42 7.82
CA MET A 269 -10.08 -17.04 8.42
C MET A 269 -10.44 -18.22 9.32
N VAL A 270 -11.63 -18.23 9.90
CA VAL A 270 -12.08 -19.28 10.81
C VAL A 270 -13.44 -19.84 10.41
N HIS A 271 -13.66 -21.12 10.68
CA HIS A 271 -15.00 -21.69 10.59
C HIS A 271 -15.75 -21.38 11.89
N ILE A 272 -16.76 -20.50 11.84
CA ILE A 272 -17.43 -19.95 13.02
C ILE A 272 -18.00 -21.06 13.93
N PRO A 273 -18.77 -22.04 13.43
CA PRO A 273 -19.31 -23.11 14.27
C PRO A 273 -18.22 -23.94 14.97
N SER A 274 -17.15 -24.31 14.25
CA SER A 274 -16.05 -25.09 14.85
C SER A 274 -15.33 -24.30 15.92
N PHE A 275 -15.07 -23.01 15.69
CA PHE A 275 -14.43 -22.15 16.68
C PHE A 275 -15.32 -21.95 17.93
N GLN A 276 -16.63 -21.79 17.77
CA GLN A 276 -17.55 -21.64 18.90
C GLN A 276 -17.59 -22.87 19.80
N ILE A 277 -17.46 -24.07 19.22
CA ILE A 277 -17.33 -25.32 19.99
C ILE A 277 -16.04 -25.30 20.81
N GLU A 278 -14.89 -25.00 20.18
CA GLU A 278 -13.60 -24.89 20.88
C GLU A 278 -13.65 -23.83 22.00
N TYR A 279 -14.27 -22.69 21.72
CA TYR A 279 -14.43 -21.58 22.66
C TYR A 279 -15.29 -21.97 23.87
N THR A 280 -16.42 -22.62 23.63
CA THR A 280 -17.29 -23.09 24.71
C THR A 280 -16.59 -24.13 25.57
N GLN A 281 -15.87 -25.07 24.94
CA GLN A 281 -15.11 -26.09 25.65
C GLN A 281 -14.02 -25.48 26.54
N TYR A 282 -13.27 -24.49 26.03
CA TYR A 282 -12.23 -23.81 26.81
C TYR A 282 -12.76 -23.23 28.13
N TRP A 283 -13.91 -22.55 28.12
CA TRP A 283 -14.49 -21.98 29.34
C TRP A 283 -15.13 -23.00 30.29
N VAL A 284 -15.43 -24.21 29.82
CA VAL A 284 -15.98 -25.29 30.65
C VAL A 284 -14.87 -26.11 31.30
N SER A 285 -13.85 -26.51 30.54
CA SER A 285 -12.83 -27.46 31.01
C SER A 285 -11.45 -26.85 31.24
N GLY A 286 -11.20 -25.61 30.80
CA GLY A 286 -9.88 -24.97 30.84
C GLY A 286 -8.86 -25.58 29.87
N THR A 287 -9.26 -26.57 29.06
CA THR A 287 -8.37 -27.28 28.12
C THR A 287 -8.62 -26.80 26.70
N CYS A 288 -7.56 -26.55 25.93
CA CYS A 288 -7.68 -26.21 24.51
C CYS A 288 -6.50 -26.72 23.69
N ASN A 289 -6.71 -26.79 22.37
CA ASN A 289 -5.64 -27.04 21.41
C ASN A 289 -4.61 -25.90 21.45
N SER A 290 -3.34 -26.20 21.18
CA SER A 290 -2.26 -25.21 21.26
C SER A 290 -2.46 -23.99 20.35
N GLY A 291 -3.15 -24.15 19.21
CA GLY A 291 -3.49 -23.08 18.29
C GLY A 291 -4.81 -22.35 18.58
N PHE A 292 -5.57 -22.73 19.63
CA PHE A 292 -6.83 -22.06 19.97
C PHE A 292 -6.59 -20.66 20.57
N LEU A 293 -5.80 -20.56 21.64
CA LEU A 293 -5.52 -19.28 22.30
C LEU A 293 -4.93 -18.23 21.36
N PRO A 294 -3.94 -18.53 20.50
CA PRO A 294 -3.44 -17.55 19.55
C PRO A 294 -4.50 -17.01 18.59
N ARG A 295 -5.39 -17.88 18.06
CA ARG A 295 -6.51 -17.46 17.21
C ARG A 295 -7.48 -16.55 17.99
N LEU A 296 -7.85 -16.96 19.20
CA LEU A 296 -8.74 -16.19 20.08
C LEU A 296 -8.17 -14.79 20.35
N LEU A 297 -6.90 -14.71 20.78
CA LEU A 297 -6.27 -13.42 21.07
C LEU A 297 -6.29 -12.49 19.86
N CYS A 298 -5.91 -12.97 18.67
CA CYS A 298 -5.94 -12.14 17.47
C CYS A 298 -7.36 -11.68 17.09
N MET A 299 -8.37 -12.54 17.24
CA MET A 299 -9.78 -12.18 17.01
C MET A 299 -10.24 -11.09 18.00
N LEU A 300 -9.87 -11.23 19.29
CA LEU A 300 -10.14 -10.23 20.31
C LEU A 300 -9.44 -8.91 20.01
N CYS A 301 -8.20 -8.93 19.51
CA CYS A 301 -7.44 -7.73 19.13
C CYS A 301 -8.15 -6.93 18.04
N VAL A 302 -8.56 -7.60 16.95
CA VAL A 302 -9.26 -6.96 15.83
C VAL A 302 -10.58 -6.34 16.31
N ALA A 303 -11.34 -7.03 17.16
CA ALA A 303 -12.55 -6.50 17.75
C ALA A 303 -12.31 -5.35 18.72
N ALA A 304 -11.28 -5.45 19.57
CA ALA A 304 -10.98 -4.45 20.58
C ALA A 304 -10.63 -3.10 19.94
N ARG A 305 -10.01 -3.11 18.76
CA ARG A 305 -9.73 -1.88 18.00
C ARG A 305 -10.97 -1.02 17.76
N PHE A 306 -12.13 -1.64 17.56
CA PHE A 306 -13.36 -0.95 17.17
C PHE A 306 -14.46 -1.01 18.22
N GLY A 307 -14.39 -1.94 19.16
CA GLY A 307 -15.44 -2.20 20.16
C GLY A 307 -15.12 -1.81 21.59
N THR A 308 -13.95 -1.24 21.86
CA THR A 308 -13.53 -0.84 23.22
C THR A 308 -13.17 0.64 23.25
N GLU A 309 -13.39 1.29 24.39
CA GLU A 309 -13.04 2.71 24.59
C GLU A 309 -11.54 2.95 24.44
N THR A 310 -10.72 2.01 24.91
CA THR A 310 -9.25 2.10 24.81
C THR A 310 -8.73 1.72 23.43
N ARG A 311 -9.61 1.29 22.51
CA ARG A 311 -9.26 0.82 21.16
C ARG A 311 -8.19 -0.28 21.17
N GLY A 312 -8.10 -1.04 22.27
CA GLY A 312 -7.09 -2.08 22.50
C GLY A 312 -5.66 -1.57 22.75
N LEU A 313 -5.49 -0.26 23.00
CA LEU A 313 -4.20 0.38 23.35
C LEU A 313 -4.07 0.65 24.86
N GLY A 314 -5.16 0.50 25.62
CA GLY A 314 -5.15 0.59 27.08
C GLY A 314 -4.68 -0.71 27.73
N GLN A 315 -4.00 -0.60 28.86
CA GLN A 315 -3.53 -1.76 29.64
C GLN A 315 -4.62 -2.37 30.54
N ASP A 316 -5.76 -1.67 30.72
CA ASP A 316 -6.86 -2.17 31.53
C ASP A 316 -7.60 -3.33 30.86
N ARG A 317 -7.58 -4.48 31.54
CA ARG A 317 -8.23 -5.73 31.11
C ARG A 317 -9.74 -5.73 31.30
N SER A 318 -10.27 -4.84 32.15
CA SER A 318 -11.71 -4.73 32.38
C SER A 318 -12.44 -4.22 31.13
N ALA A 319 -11.78 -3.36 30.36
CA ALA A 319 -12.32 -2.73 29.16
C ALA A 319 -12.03 -3.50 27.87
N GLY A 320 -11.04 -4.40 27.83
CA GLY A 320 -10.66 -5.11 26.61
C GLY A 320 -9.32 -5.83 26.69
N ILE A 321 -8.72 -6.09 25.53
CA ILE A 321 -7.41 -6.73 25.40
C ILE A 321 -6.37 -5.72 24.90
N HIS A 322 -5.17 -5.76 25.47
CA HIS A 322 -4.05 -4.94 25.02
C HIS A 322 -3.39 -5.57 23.78
N ILE A 323 -3.65 -4.97 22.61
CA ILE A 323 -3.30 -5.51 21.29
C ILE A 323 -1.80 -5.77 21.14
N PRO A 324 -0.89 -4.83 21.47
CA PRO A 324 0.55 -5.04 21.24
C PRO A 324 1.10 -6.23 22.03
N THR A 325 0.65 -6.40 23.27
CA THR A 325 1.07 -7.53 24.13
C THR A 325 0.56 -8.86 23.59
N ALA A 326 -0.72 -8.92 23.21
CA ALA A 326 -1.30 -10.12 22.62
C ALA A 326 -0.59 -10.51 21.31
N CYS A 327 -0.35 -9.55 20.41
CA CYS A 327 0.38 -9.79 19.17
C CYS A 327 1.81 -10.29 19.42
N ALA A 328 2.53 -9.71 20.38
CA ALA A 328 3.88 -10.15 20.76
C ALA A 328 3.89 -11.60 21.30
N LEU A 329 2.95 -11.95 22.18
CA LEU A 329 2.83 -13.32 22.69
C LEU A 329 2.50 -14.33 21.58
N VAL A 330 1.61 -13.97 20.65
CA VAL A 330 1.28 -14.83 19.49
C VAL A 330 2.48 -15.00 18.56
N ARG A 331 3.26 -13.94 18.32
CA ARG A 331 4.52 -14.03 17.56
C ARG A 331 5.53 -14.96 18.24
N ASN A 332 5.69 -14.85 19.56
CA ASN A 332 6.56 -15.74 20.32
C ASN A 332 6.12 -17.21 20.22
N TRP A 333 4.81 -17.47 20.34
CA TRP A 333 4.25 -18.80 20.13
C TRP A 333 4.54 -19.36 18.72
N LEU A 334 4.37 -18.53 17.67
CA LEU A 334 4.70 -18.91 16.29
C LEU A 334 6.19 -19.26 16.15
N ASN A 335 7.08 -18.47 16.75
CA ASN A 335 8.52 -18.68 16.69
C ASN A 335 8.97 -19.96 17.43
N GLU A 336 8.30 -20.31 18.54
CA GLU A 336 8.55 -21.57 19.25
C GLU A 336 8.07 -22.78 18.44
N ILE A 337 6.83 -22.74 17.94
CA ILE A 337 6.22 -23.91 17.28
C ILE A 337 6.85 -24.21 15.91
N LYS A 338 7.31 -23.18 15.18
CA LYS A 338 8.07 -23.32 13.93
C LYS A 338 9.37 -24.12 14.09
N LYS A 339 9.95 -24.14 15.30
CA LYS A 339 11.15 -24.94 15.62
C LYS A 339 10.81 -26.42 15.86
N LEU A 340 9.55 -26.72 16.21
CA LEU A 340 9.12 -28.04 16.64
C LEU A 340 8.47 -28.86 15.52
N LYS A 341 7.79 -28.19 14.57
CA LYS A 341 7.10 -28.87 13.48
C LYS A 341 7.06 -28.05 12.19
N MET A 342 6.82 -28.74 11.08
CA MET A 342 6.54 -28.11 9.79
C MET A 342 5.22 -27.34 9.84
N ALA A 343 5.11 -26.30 9.00
CA ALA A 343 3.91 -25.48 8.87
C ALA A 343 2.67 -26.34 8.60
N ASP A 344 1.52 -25.90 9.13
CA ASP A 344 0.21 -26.52 8.98
C ASP A 344 -0.86 -25.43 8.83
N LEU A 345 -2.10 -25.84 8.55
CA LEU A 345 -3.21 -24.91 8.37
C LEU A 345 -3.48 -24.05 9.61
N THR A 346 -3.22 -24.57 10.82
CA THR A 346 -3.46 -23.83 12.06
C THR A 346 -2.46 -22.69 12.20
N MET A 347 -1.18 -22.95 11.92
CA MET A 347 -0.15 -21.90 11.90
C MET A 347 -0.44 -20.84 10.83
N LEU A 348 -0.92 -21.25 9.65
CA LEU A 348 -1.36 -20.32 8.61
C LEU A 348 -2.50 -19.41 9.08
N GLN A 349 -3.53 -19.98 9.71
CA GLN A 349 -4.63 -19.20 10.26
C GLN A 349 -4.16 -18.20 11.32
N VAL A 350 -3.26 -18.62 12.22
CA VAL A 350 -2.70 -17.74 13.26
C VAL A 350 -1.86 -16.63 12.65
N GLU A 351 -0.99 -16.92 11.67
CA GLU A 351 -0.20 -15.89 10.97
C GLU A 351 -1.08 -14.87 10.25
N LEU A 352 -2.16 -15.33 9.62
CA LEU A 352 -3.09 -14.46 8.90
C LEU A 352 -3.90 -13.56 9.85
N LEU A 353 -4.40 -14.13 10.95
CA LEU A 353 -5.09 -13.39 12.01
C LEU A 353 -4.15 -12.41 12.73
N LEU A 354 -2.91 -12.81 12.98
CA LEU A 354 -1.89 -11.95 13.58
C LEU A 354 -1.59 -10.75 12.68
N LEU A 355 -1.34 -10.98 11.39
CA LEU A 355 -1.15 -9.92 10.41
C LEU A 355 -2.36 -8.96 10.37
N HIS A 356 -3.58 -9.51 10.43
CA HIS A 356 -4.77 -8.67 10.45
C HIS A 356 -4.85 -7.81 11.71
N ALA A 357 -4.63 -8.38 12.89
CA ALA A 357 -4.60 -7.67 14.17
C ALA A 357 -3.53 -6.57 14.20
N GLN A 358 -2.30 -6.88 13.77
CA GLN A 358 -1.18 -5.92 13.75
C GLN A 358 -1.49 -4.72 12.84
N ARG A 359 -2.06 -4.94 11.65
CA ARG A 359 -2.45 -3.84 10.75
C ARG A 359 -3.46 -2.87 11.38
N THR A 360 -4.26 -3.30 12.34
CA THR A 360 -5.27 -2.42 12.95
C THR A 360 -4.66 -1.32 13.84
N ILE A 361 -3.40 -1.46 14.23
CA ILE A 361 -2.68 -0.53 15.13
C ILE A 361 -1.40 0.06 14.51
N ILE A 362 -0.86 -0.53 13.44
CA ILE A 362 0.36 -0.03 12.78
C ILE A 362 -0.03 1.06 11.76
N PRO A 363 0.59 2.26 11.82
CA PRO A 363 0.28 3.37 10.92
C PRO A 363 0.84 3.19 9.49
N TYR A 364 1.86 2.34 9.33
CA TYR A 364 2.56 2.10 8.06
C TYR A 364 2.36 0.66 7.56
N HIS A 365 2.02 0.51 6.29
CA HIS A 365 1.59 -0.79 5.74
C HIS A 365 2.71 -1.58 5.03
N GLU A 366 3.91 -1.03 4.86
CA GLU A 366 5.03 -1.69 4.19
C GLU A 366 5.49 -2.94 4.95
N ALA A 367 5.54 -2.86 6.28
CA ALA A 367 5.82 -4.02 7.13
C ALA A 367 4.74 -5.11 6.98
N SER A 368 3.46 -4.69 6.88
CA SER A 368 2.34 -5.60 6.61
C SER A 368 2.45 -6.26 5.23
N TRP A 369 2.91 -5.52 4.22
CA TRP A 369 3.15 -6.03 2.87
C TRP A 369 4.25 -7.10 2.85
N ALA A 370 5.38 -6.83 3.51
CA ALA A 370 6.49 -7.78 3.61
C ALA A 370 6.09 -9.07 4.35
N GLN A 371 5.39 -8.93 5.48
CA GLN A 371 4.86 -10.07 6.23
C GLN A 371 3.84 -10.85 5.41
N LEU A 372 2.93 -10.19 4.70
CA LEU A 372 1.97 -10.87 3.84
C LEU A 372 2.66 -11.71 2.75
N GLY A 373 3.73 -11.20 2.14
CA GLY A 373 4.54 -11.98 1.20
C GLY A 373 5.12 -13.27 1.83
N TYR A 374 5.48 -13.25 3.13
CA TYR A 374 5.85 -14.47 3.85
C TYR A 374 4.66 -15.42 4.04
N VAL A 375 3.50 -14.91 4.46
CA VAL A 375 2.29 -15.74 4.67
C VAL A 375 1.81 -16.37 3.36
N VAL A 376 1.88 -15.64 2.24
CA VAL A 376 1.58 -16.16 0.89
C VAL A 376 2.48 -17.36 0.55
N ARG A 377 3.80 -17.23 0.75
CA ARG A 377 4.74 -18.33 0.50
C ARG A 377 4.46 -19.54 1.40
N MET A 378 4.11 -19.31 2.66
CA MET A 378 3.71 -20.39 3.57
C MET A 378 2.43 -21.10 3.07
N ALA A 379 1.43 -20.36 2.60
CA ALA A 379 0.22 -20.94 2.01
C ALA A 379 0.52 -21.73 0.73
N MET A 380 1.47 -21.28 -0.09
CA MET A 380 1.94 -22.02 -1.26
C MET A 380 2.65 -23.33 -0.88
N THR A 381 3.48 -23.33 0.17
CA THR A 381 4.09 -24.55 0.73
C THR A 381 3.04 -25.55 1.23
N LEU A 382 1.89 -25.04 1.72
CA LEU A 382 0.74 -25.85 2.12
C LEU A 382 -0.20 -26.21 0.95
N GLU A 383 0.21 -25.91 -0.29
CA GLU A 383 -0.51 -26.19 -1.53
C GLU A 383 -1.90 -25.53 -1.66
N LEU A 384 -2.17 -24.41 -0.96
CA LEU A 384 -3.47 -23.72 -1.05
C LEU A 384 -3.72 -23.05 -2.41
N HIS A 385 -2.66 -22.79 -3.16
CA HIS A 385 -2.71 -22.26 -4.52
C HIS A 385 -3.24 -23.28 -5.54
N ARG A 386 -3.25 -24.57 -5.19
CA ARG A 386 -3.83 -25.63 -6.02
C ARG A 386 -5.26 -25.90 -5.62
N ASP A 387 -6.13 -26.16 -6.59
CA ASP A 387 -7.52 -26.49 -6.24
C ASP A 387 -7.58 -27.81 -5.46
N PRO A 388 -8.38 -27.88 -4.37
CA PRO A 388 -8.54 -29.11 -3.62
C PRO A 388 -9.02 -30.32 -4.43
N SER A 389 -9.64 -30.12 -5.60
CA SER A 389 -10.02 -31.24 -6.50
C SER A 389 -8.84 -31.92 -7.17
N GLU A 390 -7.66 -31.27 -7.20
CA GLU A 390 -6.41 -31.87 -7.69
C GLU A 390 -5.68 -32.67 -6.62
N LEU A 391 -6.10 -32.54 -5.36
CA LEU A 391 -5.47 -33.16 -4.21
C LEU A 391 -6.23 -34.44 -3.84
N PRO A 392 -5.54 -35.55 -3.52
CA PRO A 392 -6.21 -36.78 -3.15
C PRO A 392 -6.92 -36.64 -1.79
N SER A 393 -8.14 -37.19 -1.71
CA SER A 393 -8.80 -37.56 -0.45
C SER A 393 -9.17 -36.42 0.52
N LEU A 394 -9.45 -35.20 0.03
CA LEU A 394 -9.98 -34.12 0.87
C LEU A 394 -11.51 -34.16 0.99
N THR A 395 -12.01 -33.96 2.21
CA THR A 395 -13.46 -33.76 2.46
C THR A 395 -13.91 -32.39 1.96
N GLN A 396 -15.21 -32.23 1.65
CA GLN A 396 -15.76 -30.92 1.25
C GLN A 396 -15.43 -29.82 2.28
N PHE A 397 -15.51 -30.14 3.57
CA PHE A 397 -15.12 -29.23 4.65
C PHE A 397 -13.69 -28.73 4.46
N GLN A 398 -12.72 -29.65 4.34
CA GLN A 398 -11.30 -29.28 4.18
C GLN A 398 -11.06 -28.50 2.89
N SER A 399 -11.70 -28.89 1.79
CA SER A 399 -11.60 -28.21 0.50
C SER A 399 -12.09 -26.75 0.60
N GLU A 400 -13.25 -26.53 1.22
CA GLU A 400 -13.79 -25.17 1.36
C GLU A 400 -12.96 -24.32 2.31
N ILE A 401 -12.46 -24.85 3.44
CA ILE A 401 -11.56 -24.10 4.33
C ILE A 401 -10.28 -23.67 3.60
N ARG A 402 -9.70 -24.54 2.77
CA ARG A 402 -8.51 -24.20 1.95
C ARG A 402 -8.81 -23.10 0.93
N ARG A 403 -9.93 -23.20 0.20
CA ARG A 403 -10.37 -22.16 -0.77
C ARG A 403 -10.61 -20.82 -0.07
N ARG A 404 -11.32 -20.82 1.06
CA ARG A 404 -11.62 -19.61 1.84
C ARG A 404 -10.34 -18.92 2.32
N LEU A 405 -9.36 -19.68 2.84
CA LEU A 405 -8.08 -19.12 3.27
C LEU A 405 -7.27 -18.56 2.09
N TRP A 406 -7.21 -19.28 0.97
CA TRP A 406 -6.51 -18.83 -0.23
C TRP A 406 -7.08 -17.52 -0.78
N TYR A 407 -8.40 -17.43 -0.91
CA TYR A 407 -9.03 -16.20 -1.40
C TYR A 407 -8.98 -15.06 -0.38
N THR A 408 -9.00 -15.33 0.94
CA THR A 408 -8.70 -14.29 1.94
C THR A 408 -7.30 -13.71 1.74
N LEU A 409 -6.29 -14.55 1.47
CA LEU A 409 -4.92 -14.11 1.19
C LEU A 409 -4.85 -13.25 -0.07
N LEU A 410 -5.48 -13.68 -1.17
CA LEU A 410 -5.52 -12.92 -2.42
C LEU A 410 -6.16 -11.54 -2.24
N GLU A 411 -7.27 -11.46 -1.49
CA GLU A 411 -7.93 -10.19 -1.18
C GLU A 411 -7.03 -9.27 -0.33
N MET A 412 -6.32 -9.84 0.66
CA MET A 412 -5.38 -9.08 1.47
C MET A 412 -4.18 -8.60 0.66
N ASP A 413 -3.67 -9.41 -0.27
CA ASP A 413 -2.50 -9.11 -1.11
C ASP A 413 -2.81 -7.97 -2.06
N LEU A 414 -3.92 -8.06 -2.81
CA LEU A 414 -4.38 -6.97 -3.67
C LEU A 414 -4.64 -5.68 -2.86
N HIS A 415 -5.31 -5.77 -1.71
CA HIS A 415 -5.61 -4.61 -0.88
C HIS A 415 -4.33 -3.92 -0.38
N ILE A 416 -3.42 -4.66 0.27
CA ILE A 416 -2.21 -4.07 0.86
C ILE A 416 -1.29 -3.54 -0.25
N SER A 417 -1.14 -4.26 -1.37
CA SER A 417 -0.35 -3.80 -2.51
C SER A 417 -0.82 -2.47 -3.09
N LEU A 418 -2.14 -2.28 -3.26
CA LEU A 418 -2.70 -1.00 -3.70
C LEU A 418 -2.51 0.12 -2.67
N ILE A 419 -2.57 -0.20 -1.37
CA ILE A 419 -2.29 0.79 -0.31
C ILE A 419 -0.81 1.19 -0.30
N CYS A 420 0.11 0.25 -0.49
CA CYS A 420 1.54 0.53 -0.49
C CYS A 420 2.06 1.06 -1.85
N ASN A 421 1.22 1.07 -2.89
CA ASN A 421 1.63 1.28 -4.29
C ASN A 421 2.76 0.31 -4.72
N LEU A 422 2.70 -0.93 -4.23
CA LEU A 422 3.66 -1.99 -4.53
C LEU A 422 2.99 -3.11 -5.33
N PRO A 423 3.72 -3.84 -6.19
CA PRO A 423 3.17 -5.00 -6.87
C PRO A 423 2.59 -6.03 -5.90
N PHE A 424 1.53 -6.71 -6.31
CA PHE A 424 0.99 -7.87 -5.59
C PHE A 424 1.80 -9.13 -5.92
N SER A 425 1.75 -10.11 -5.02
CA SER A 425 2.64 -11.27 -5.01
C SER A 425 2.20 -12.36 -5.99
N ILE A 426 0.90 -12.50 -6.25
CA ILE A 426 0.33 -13.62 -7.02
C ILE A 426 -0.29 -13.10 -8.31
N ARG A 427 0.22 -13.55 -9.46
CA ARG A 427 -0.31 -13.16 -10.77
C ARG A 427 -1.43 -14.09 -11.21
N ASP A 428 -2.22 -13.60 -12.16
CA ASP A 428 -3.21 -14.44 -12.81
C ASP A 428 -2.50 -15.60 -13.54
N GLY A 429 -3.03 -16.82 -13.40
CA GLY A 429 -2.42 -18.04 -13.91
C GLY A 429 -1.39 -18.73 -12.99
N ASP A 430 -0.94 -18.10 -11.89
CA ASP A 430 0.01 -18.72 -10.93
C ASP A 430 -0.65 -19.76 -10.00
N TYR A 431 -1.98 -19.89 -10.04
CA TYR A 431 -2.76 -20.74 -9.15
C TYR A 431 -3.94 -21.38 -9.87
N THR A 432 -4.35 -22.57 -9.45
CA THR A 432 -5.51 -23.29 -10.00
C THR A 432 -6.71 -23.32 -9.05
N CYS A 433 -6.53 -22.87 -7.81
CA CYS A 433 -7.55 -22.85 -6.77
C CYS A 433 -8.82 -22.10 -7.17
N LYS A 434 -9.95 -22.81 -7.22
CA LYS A 434 -11.25 -22.26 -7.65
C LYS A 434 -11.87 -21.40 -6.55
N PRO A 435 -12.74 -20.42 -6.92
CA PRO A 435 -13.47 -19.61 -5.95
C PRO A 435 -14.22 -20.47 -4.91
N PRO A 436 -14.28 -20.04 -3.63
CA PRO A 436 -15.06 -20.72 -2.61
C PRO A 436 -16.55 -20.73 -2.97
N ALA A 437 -17.25 -21.79 -2.57
CA ALA A 437 -18.67 -21.93 -2.83
C ALA A 437 -19.52 -21.05 -1.89
N ASN A 438 -20.69 -20.61 -2.36
CA ASN A 438 -21.68 -19.91 -1.54
C ASN A 438 -22.45 -20.93 -0.70
N ILE A 439 -21.86 -21.34 0.43
CA ILE A 439 -22.38 -22.35 1.37
C ILE A 439 -22.47 -21.72 2.75
N ASP A 440 -23.60 -21.93 3.44
CA ASP A 440 -23.75 -21.54 4.84
C ASP A 440 -22.88 -22.41 5.77
N ASP A 441 -22.22 -21.79 6.73
CA ASP A 441 -21.36 -22.44 7.70
C ASP A 441 -22.11 -23.48 8.54
N SER A 442 -23.39 -23.25 8.82
CA SER A 442 -24.20 -24.22 9.58
C SER A 442 -24.27 -25.59 8.90
N TYR A 443 -24.16 -25.64 7.57
CA TYR A 443 -24.16 -26.87 6.79
C TYR A 443 -22.76 -27.42 6.50
N LEU A 444 -21.70 -26.66 6.80
CA LEU A 444 -20.31 -27.04 6.53
C LEU A 444 -19.65 -27.63 7.80
N ALA A 445 -19.97 -28.87 8.16
CA ALA A 445 -19.43 -29.50 9.37
C ALA A 445 -18.25 -30.47 9.11
N PRO A 446 -17.27 -30.56 10.03
CA PRO A 446 -16.29 -31.64 10.03
C PRO A 446 -17.00 -32.99 10.13
N GLY A 447 -16.77 -33.89 9.17
CA GLY A 447 -17.38 -35.23 9.16
C GLY A 447 -18.83 -35.28 8.66
N ALA A 448 -19.33 -34.24 7.99
CA ALA A 448 -20.63 -34.28 7.32
C ALA A 448 -20.70 -35.46 6.32
N LYS A 449 -21.79 -36.25 6.39
CA LYS A 449 -21.98 -37.44 5.53
C LYS A 449 -22.35 -37.11 4.09
N HIS A 450 -23.00 -35.96 3.89
CA HIS A 450 -23.43 -35.49 2.58
C HIS A 450 -22.82 -34.12 2.30
N PRO A 451 -22.42 -33.85 1.05
CA PRO A 451 -21.91 -32.54 0.68
C PRO A 451 -23.03 -31.50 0.79
N ALA A 452 -22.74 -30.36 1.43
CA ALA A 452 -23.61 -29.20 1.46
C ALA A 452 -23.76 -28.63 0.04
N PRO A 453 -24.99 -28.33 -0.43
CA PRO A 453 -25.19 -27.76 -1.75
C PRO A 453 -24.70 -26.30 -1.79
N ALA A 454 -24.01 -25.93 -2.88
CA ALA A 454 -23.69 -24.54 -3.16
C ALA A 454 -24.95 -23.82 -3.67
N LEU A 455 -25.26 -22.65 -3.09
CA LEU A 455 -26.40 -21.83 -3.49
C LEU A 455 -25.97 -20.77 -4.53
N PRO A 456 -26.88 -20.27 -5.38
CA PRO A 456 -26.56 -19.16 -6.27
C PRO A 456 -26.37 -17.84 -5.48
N LEU A 457 -25.72 -16.84 -6.09
CA LEU A 457 -25.30 -15.61 -5.40
C LEU A 457 -26.42 -14.62 -5.09
N ASP A 458 -27.63 -14.85 -5.59
CA ASP A 458 -28.86 -14.14 -5.20
C ASP A 458 -29.37 -14.60 -3.83
N HIS A 459 -29.00 -15.81 -3.39
CA HIS A 459 -29.36 -16.35 -2.09
C HIS A 459 -28.35 -15.93 -1.01
N TYR A 460 -28.88 -15.46 0.12
CA TYR A 460 -28.09 -15.14 1.30
C TYR A 460 -27.48 -16.40 1.93
N THR A 461 -26.18 -16.36 2.22
CA THR A 461 -25.47 -17.30 3.11
C THR A 461 -24.39 -16.56 3.88
N SER A 462 -23.83 -17.19 4.92
CA SER A 462 -22.65 -16.69 5.63
C SER A 462 -21.41 -16.45 4.75
N ASN A 463 -21.28 -17.13 3.60
CA ASN A 463 -20.12 -17.03 2.70
C ASN A 463 -20.40 -16.26 1.39
N ARG A 464 -21.59 -15.68 1.24
CA ARG A 464 -22.01 -14.98 0.01
C ARG A 464 -21.04 -13.86 -0.39
N LEU A 465 -20.56 -13.10 0.60
CA LEU A 465 -19.67 -11.97 0.38
C LEU A 465 -18.35 -12.42 -0.28
N GLN A 466 -17.67 -13.39 0.32
CA GLN A 466 -16.41 -13.91 -0.22
C GLN A 466 -16.61 -14.65 -1.54
N ALA A 467 -17.71 -15.39 -1.69
CA ALA A 467 -18.06 -16.06 -2.95
C ALA A 467 -18.27 -15.05 -4.10
N TYR A 468 -18.79 -13.85 -3.81
CA TYR A 468 -18.89 -12.78 -4.78
C TYR A 468 -17.53 -12.13 -5.08
N THR A 469 -16.77 -11.75 -4.05
CA THR A 469 -15.49 -11.02 -4.23
C THR A 469 -14.46 -11.87 -4.96
N SER A 470 -14.42 -13.17 -4.67
CA SER A 470 -13.55 -14.13 -5.37
C SER A 470 -13.82 -14.21 -6.88
N ARG A 471 -15.08 -14.06 -7.31
CA ARG A 471 -15.45 -14.08 -8.74
C ARG A 471 -15.12 -12.77 -9.45
N THR A 472 -15.08 -11.66 -8.74
CA THR A 472 -14.74 -10.34 -9.29
C THR A 472 -13.24 -10.03 -9.18
N LEU A 473 -12.48 -10.87 -8.47
CA LEU A 473 -11.04 -10.70 -8.28
C LEU A 473 -10.25 -10.61 -9.60
N PRO A 474 -10.49 -11.43 -10.64
CA PRO A 474 -9.72 -11.34 -11.89
C PRO A 474 -9.77 -9.96 -12.55
N ALA A 475 -10.95 -9.34 -12.64
CA ALA A 475 -11.10 -7.99 -13.20
C ALA A 475 -10.38 -6.92 -12.36
N ARG A 476 -10.34 -7.09 -11.04
CA ARG A 476 -9.60 -6.19 -10.14
C ARG A 476 -8.09 -6.36 -10.25
N LEU A 477 -7.60 -7.59 -10.41
CA LEU A 477 -6.19 -7.90 -10.67
C LEU A 477 -5.75 -7.38 -12.04
N GLU A 478 -6.60 -7.47 -13.07
CA GLU A 478 -6.35 -6.89 -14.40
C GLU A 478 -6.11 -5.38 -14.31
N ALA A 479 -7.02 -4.65 -13.66
CA ALA A 479 -6.89 -3.21 -13.45
C ALA A 479 -5.62 -2.84 -12.65
N ALA A 480 -5.33 -3.58 -11.58
CA ALA A 480 -4.10 -3.38 -10.80
C ALA A 480 -2.83 -3.71 -11.62
N THR A 481 -2.87 -4.73 -12.47
CA THR A 481 -1.75 -5.08 -13.35
C THR A 481 -1.46 -3.95 -14.33
N LEU A 482 -2.49 -3.39 -14.96
CA LEU A 482 -2.36 -2.25 -15.86
C LEU A 482 -1.77 -1.04 -15.15
N LEU A 483 -2.21 -0.75 -13.92
CA LEU A 483 -1.66 0.33 -13.10
C LEU A 483 -0.13 0.21 -12.92
N PHE A 484 0.39 -1.00 -12.67
CA PHE A 484 1.84 -1.20 -12.48
C PHE A 484 2.63 -1.22 -13.79
N HIS A 485 1.97 -1.31 -14.95
CA HIS A 485 2.59 -1.35 -16.28
C HIS A 485 2.09 -0.22 -17.19
N LEU A 486 1.63 0.90 -16.63
CA LEU A 486 1.09 2.03 -17.41
C LEU A 486 2.06 2.58 -18.46
N GLN A 487 3.37 2.42 -18.26
CA GLN A 487 4.40 2.85 -19.21
C GLN A 487 4.39 2.05 -20.52
N ASP A 488 3.87 0.82 -20.46
CA ASP A 488 3.81 -0.11 -21.59
C ASP A 488 2.46 0.01 -22.34
N VAL A 489 1.59 0.95 -21.94
CA VAL A 489 0.25 1.11 -22.49
C VAL A 489 0.22 2.20 -23.56
N ASP A 490 -0.02 1.80 -24.80
CA ASP A 490 -0.01 2.70 -25.97
C ASP A 490 -1.38 3.35 -26.29
N SER A 491 -2.48 2.84 -25.71
CA SER A 491 -3.84 3.36 -25.94
C SER A 491 -4.72 3.33 -24.70
N TYR A 492 -5.79 4.13 -24.69
CA TYR A 492 -6.77 4.14 -23.60
C TYR A 492 -7.64 2.88 -23.55
N ASP A 493 -7.69 2.09 -24.62
CA ASP A 493 -8.61 0.94 -24.74
C ASP A 493 -8.47 -0.09 -23.61
N PRO A 494 -7.26 -0.58 -23.23
CA PRO A 494 -7.12 -1.49 -22.10
C PRO A 494 -7.51 -0.85 -20.75
N ILE A 495 -7.23 0.44 -20.57
CA ILE A 495 -7.57 1.19 -19.35
C ILE A 495 -9.09 1.32 -19.21
N VAL A 496 -9.76 1.71 -20.30
CA VAL A 496 -11.22 1.88 -20.34
C VAL A 496 -11.91 0.53 -20.20
N SER A 497 -11.44 -0.50 -20.91
CA SER A 497 -11.97 -1.87 -20.81
C SER A 497 -11.91 -2.40 -19.38
N ALA A 498 -10.76 -2.27 -18.72
CA ALA A 498 -10.60 -2.67 -17.32
C ALA A 498 -11.54 -1.87 -16.39
N GLY A 499 -11.65 -0.55 -16.59
CA GLY A 499 -12.57 0.28 -15.82
C GLY A 499 -14.04 -0.07 -16.03
N GLN A 500 -14.47 -0.36 -17.26
CA GLN A 500 -15.84 -0.80 -17.58
C GLN A 500 -16.20 -2.13 -16.88
N LYS A 501 -15.25 -3.07 -16.79
CA LYS A 501 -15.44 -4.31 -16.01
C LYS A 501 -15.66 -3.98 -14.52
N LEU A 502 -14.90 -3.04 -13.95
CA LEU A 502 -15.10 -2.58 -12.57
C LEU A 502 -16.44 -1.85 -12.39
N GLU A 503 -16.87 -1.04 -13.35
CA GLU A 503 -18.19 -0.39 -13.33
C GLU A 503 -19.34 -1.41 -13.39
N SER A 504 -19.20 -2.48 -14.18
CA SER A 504 -20.14 -3.61 -14.19
C SER A 504 -20.24 -4.26 -12.82
N ILE A 505 -19.10 -4.48 -12.14
CA ILE A 505 -19.08 -5.01 -10.77
C ILE A 505 -19.84 -4.07 -9.82
N LEU A 506 -19.67 -2.75 -9.94
CA LEU A 506 -20.42 -1.78 -9.12
C LEU A 506 -21.93 -1.86 -9.39
N SER A 507 -22.35 -2.08 -10.63
CA SER A 507 -23.77 -2.31 -10.97
C SER A 507 -24.29 -3.59 -10.31
N ASP A 508 -23.52 -4.69 -10.41
CA ASP A 508 -23.87 -5.98 -9.80
C ASP A 508 -23.98 -5.89 -8.28
N VAL A 509 -23.08 -5.16 -7.61
CA VAL A 509 -23.16 -4.93 -6.16
C VAL A 509 -24.48 -4.25 -5.80
N ASN A 510 -24.89 -3.22 -6.54
CA ASN A 510 -26.16 -2.53 -6.28
C ASN A 510 -27.38 -3.43 -6.50
N ALA A 511 -27.30 -4.40 -7.42
CA ALA A 511 -28.38 -5.35 -7.68
C ALA A 511 -28.46 -6.47 -6.63
N LEU A 512 -27.31 -7.06 -6.28
CA LEU A 512 -27.23 -8.21 -5.38
C LEU A 512 -27.28 -7.81 -3.89
N PHE A 513 -26.78 -6.62 -3.56
CA PHE A 513 -26.70 -6.07 -2.22
C PHE A 513 -27.35 -4.68 -2.22
N PRO A 514 -28.69 -4.59 -2.28
CA PRO A 514 -29.38 -3.32 -2.43
C PRO A 514 -29.22 -2.43 -1.19
N ARG A 515 -29.20 -1.10 -1.39
CA ARG A 515 -29.01 -0.09 -0.32
C ARG A 515 -30.05 -0.17 0.80
N HIS A 516 -31.25 -0.63 0.46
CA HIS A 516 -32.39 -0.78 1.37
C HIS A 516 -32.92 -2.21 1.30
N ALA A 517 -32.05 -3.20 1.53
CA ALA A 517 -32.50 -4.59 1.65
C ALA A 517 -33.62 -4.66 2.70
N CYS A 518 -34.77 -5.22 2.31
CA CYS A 518 -36.00 -5.28 3.10
C CYS A 518 -35.93 -6.32 4.24
N LEU A 519 -34.75 -6.56 4.82
CA LEU A 519 -34.59 -7.51 5.91
C LEU A 519 -34.92 -6.83 7.24
N LEU A 520 -35.82 -7.47 7.97
CA LEU A 520 -36.69 -6.90 9.01
C LEU A 520 -35.99 -6.59 10.34
N ASN A 521 -34.68 -6.84 10.48
CA ASN A 521 -33.95 -6.67 11.74
C ASN A 521 -33.15 -5.35 11.77
N PRO A 522 -33.52 -4.39 12.65
CA PRO A 522 -32.74 -3.17 12.87
C PRO A 522 -31.28 -3.43 13.26
N GLU A 523 -31.01 -4.56 13.94
CA GLU A 523 -29.67 -4.93 14.43
C GLU A 523 -28.67 -5.24 13.30
N ASP A 524 -29.13 -5.72 12.14
CA ASP A 524 -28.26 -6.12 11.02
C ASP A 524 -27.99 -4.97 10.02
N LYS A 525 -28.69 -3.83 10.14
CA LYS A 525 -28.56 -2.71 9.18
C LYS A 525 -27.12 -2.22 9.02
N HIS A 526 -26.41 -2.06 10.13
CA HIS A 526 -25.02 -1.63 10.10
C HIS A 526 -24.09 -2.69 9.49
N LYS A 527 -24.39 -3.98 9.69
CA LYS A 527 -23.63 -5.09 9.13
C LYS A 527 -23.82 -5.16 7.62
N GLU A 528 -25.06 -5.11 7.15
CA GLU A 528 -25.37 -5.13 5.71
C GLU A 528 -24.81 -3.91 4.98
N TRP A 529 -24.94 -2.72 5.57
CA TRP A 529 -24.34 -1.51 5.03
C TRP A 529 -22.83 -1.68 4.88
N ARG A 530 -22.12 -2.12 5.93
CA ARG A 530 -20.67 -2.37 5.88
C ARG A 530 -20.30 -3.36 4.78
N GLN A 531 -21.00 -4.50 4.70
CA GLN A 531 -20.72 -5.53 3.73
C GLN A 531 -20.84 -5.01 2.29
N ARG A 532 -21.92 -4.28 1.99
CA ARG A 532 -22.10 -3.65 0.67
C ARG A 532 -21.02 -2.61 0.39
N ILE A 533 -20.76 -1.70 1.32
CA ILE A 533 -19.75 -0.65 1.13
C ILE A 533 -18.36 -1.24 0.89
N MET A 534 -18.00 -2.32 1.60
CA MET A 534 -16.74 -3.01 1.37
C MET A 534 -16.64 -3.58 -0.07
N LEU A 535 -17.72 -4.17 -0.60
CA LEU A 535 -17.75 -4.63 -2.01
C LEU A 535 -17.57 -3.49 -3.00
N ASP A 536 -18.36 -2.42 -2.82
CA ASP A 536 -18.31 -1.20 -3.62
C ASP A 536 -16.88 -0.64 -3.65
N VAL A 537 -16.25 -0.54 -2.48
CA VAL A 537 -14.88 -0.07 -2.29
C VAL A 537 -13.87 -0.99 -2.98
N HIS A 538 -14.03 -2.31 -2.93
CA HIS A 538 -13.08 -3.24 -3.56
C HIS A 538 -13.01 -3.08 -5.08
N ALA A 539 -14.10 -2.69 -5.73
CA ALA A 539 -14.09 -2.32 -7.14
C ALA A 539 -13.60 -0.89 -7.38
N ARG A 540 -13.99 0.07 -6.52
CA ARG A 540 -13.58 1.49 -6.68
C ARG A 540 -12.10 1.74 -6.42
N ARG A 541 -11.47 0.99 -5.52
CA ARG A 541 -10.05 1.19 -5.17
C ARG A 541 -9.12 1.02 -6.39
N PRO A 542 -9.11 -0.13 -7.10
CA PRO A 542 -8.32 -0.26 -8.32
C PRO A 542 -8.79 0.68 -9.44
N LEU A 543 -10.10 0.97 -9.54
CA LEU A 543 -10.64 1.92 -10.52
C LEU A 543 -10.07 3.32 -10.34
N LEU A 544 -10.15 3.87 -9.12
CA LEU A 544 -9.63 5.19 -8.79
C LEU A 544 -8.12 5.24 -8.96
N ALA A 545 -7.39 4.21 -8.54
CA ALA A 545 -5.95 4.15 -8.72
C ALA A 545 -5.55 4.14 -10.20
N LEU A 546 -6.25 3.35 -11.04
CA LEU A 546 -6.02 3.26 -12.48
C LEU A 546 -6.35 4.57 -13.21
N TYR A 547 -7.46 5.22 -12.85
CA TYR A 547 -7.93 6.43 -13.54
C TYR A 547 -7.26 7.71 -13.05
N ARG A 548 -6.73 7.74 -11.82
CA ARG A 548 -6.12 8.93 -11.20
C ARG A 548 -5.09 9.64 -12.09
N PRO A 549 -4.09 8.96 -12.69
CA PRO A 549 -3.05 9.64 -13.47
C PRO A 549 -3.58 10.40 -14.69
N PHE A 550 -4.73 9.96 -15.20
CA PHE A 550 -5.38 10.54 -16.37
C PHE A 550 -6.44 11.58 -15.97
N ALA A 551 -7.25 11.25 -14.95
CA ALA A 551 -8.32 12.13 -14.47
C ALA A 551 -7.77 13.40 -13.80
N LEU A 552 -6.59 13.33 -13.17
CA LEU A 552 -5.93 14.48 -12.52
C LEU A 552 -4.73 15.01 -13.34
N GLY A 553 -4.64 14.64 -14.62
CA GLY A 553 -3.55 15.05 -15.51
C GLY A 553 -3.55 16.56 -15.84
N ALA A 554 -2.53 17.02 -16.55
CA ALA A 554 -2.44 18.44 -16.93
C ALA A 554 -3.66 18.87 -17.76
N VAL A 555 -4.11 20.12 -17.59
CA VAL A 555 -5.30 20.69 -18.25
C VAL A 555 -5.23 20.59 -19.78
N ASP A 556 -4.02 20.66 -20.34
CA ASP A 556 -3.76 20.59 -21.79
C ASP A 556 -3.81 19.17 -22.36
N GLN A 557 -3.92 18.15 -21.50
CA GLN A 557 -3.94 16.76 -21.90
C GLN A 557 -5.38 16.27 -22.05
N GLN A 558 -5.82 16.05 -23.29
CA GLN A 558 -7.14 15.48 -23.59
C GLN A 558 -7.24 14.03 -23.06
N CYS A 559 -7.79 13.91 -21.85
CA CYS A 559 -8.28 12.64 -21.32
C CYS A 559 -9.64 12.30 -21.96
N GLN A 560 -9.99 11.01 -22.03
CA GLN A 560 -11.34 10.62 -22.41
C GLN A 560 -12.35 11.10 -21.33
N PRO A 561 -13.43 11.80 -21.69
CA PRO A 561 -14.41 12.32 -20.73
C PRO A 561 -15.00 11.26 -19.80
N HIS A 562 -15.16 10.02 -20.30
CA HIS A 562 -15.63 8.88 -19.51
C HIS A 562 -14.76 8.62 -18.27
N ILE A 563 -13.43 8.67 -18.42
CA ILE A 563 -12.49 8.41 -17.32
C ILE A 563 -12.66 9.45 -16.21
N GLU A 564 -12.76 10.73 -16.59
CA GLU A 564 -12.95 11.84 -15.65
C GLU A 564 -14.29 11.73 -14.90
N GLN A 565 -15.37 11.46 -15.63
CA GLN A 565 -16.71 11.34 -15.07
C GLN A 565 -16.80 10.14 -14.10
N THR A 566 -16.29 8.98 -14.50
CA THR A 566 -16.29 7.76 -13.67
C THR A 566 -15.39 7.90 -12.45
N TYR A 567 -14.24 8.58 -12.59
CA TYR A 567 -13.37 8.91 -11.46
C TYR A 567 -14.08 9.81 -10.45
N LEU A 568 -14.62 10.95 -10.91
CA LEU A 568 -15.32 11.90 -10.04
C LEU A 568 -16.53 11.23 -9.36
N LYS A 569 -17.32 10.44 -10.09
CA LYS A 569 -18.44 9.67 -9.55
C LYS A 569 -18.01 8.71 -8.44
N SER A 570 -16.86 8.06 -8.62
CA SER A 570 -16.34 7.14 -7.61
C SER A 570 -15.77 7.86 -6.40
N ALA A 571 -15.07 8.98 -6.59
CA ALA A 571 -14.58 9.82 -5.49
C ALA A 571 -15.75 10.38 -4.65
N MET A 572 -16.79 10.89 -5.31
CA MET A 572 -18.01 11.37 -4.66
C MET A 572 -18.72 10.27 -3.86
N ALA A 573 -18.81 9.05 -4.42
CA ALA A 573 -19.42 7.91 -3.72
C ALA A 573 -18.69 7.58 -2.41
N ILE A 574 -17.35 7.55 -2.42
CA ILE A 574 -16.53 7.29 -1.24
C ILE A 574 -16.82 8.30 -0.12
N LEU A 575 -16.91 9.59 -0.45
CA LEU A 575 -17.16 10.63 0.58
C LEU A 575 -18.60 10.65 1.11
N THR A 576 -19.55 10.09 0.36
CA THR A 576 -20.99 10.19 0.67
C THR A 576 -21.57 8.93 1.31
N TYR A 577 -20.86 7.79 1.32
CA TYR A 577 -21.35 6.59 2.02
C TYR A 577 -21.76 6.83 3.47
N PRO A 578 -21.01 7.58 4.30
CA PRO A 578 -21.41 7.81 5.69
C PRO A 578 -22.74 8.58 5.82
N ASP A 579 -23.22 9.23 4.76
CA ASP A 579 -24.50 9.96 4.76
C ASP A 579 -25.71 9.03 4.61
N GLU A 580 -25.49 7.82 4.13
CA GLU A 580 -26.55 6.82 3.98
C GLU A 580 -26.98 6.25 5.34
N LEU A 581 -26.15 6.41 6.37
CA LEU A 581 -26.44 6.01 7.73
C LEU A 581 -27.31 7.05 8.42
N ASN A 582 -28.34 6.60 9.14
CA ASN A 582 -29.18 7.48 9.95
C ASN A 582 -28.44 7.85 11.26
N PRO A 583 -28.08 9.13 11.48
CA PRO A 583 -27.35 9.56 12.67
C PRO A 583 -28.05 9.28 14.00
N ARG A 584 -29.37 9.06 13.97
CA ARG A 584 -30.17 8.75 15.16
C ARG A 584 -30.09 7.29 15.59
N THR A 585 -29.45 6.43 14.79
CA THR A 585 -29.31 5.00 15.09
C THR A 585 -28.17 4.78 16.08
N GLU A 586 -28.40 4.00 17.13
CA GLU A 586 -27.38 3.66 18.11
C GLU A 586 -26.16 2.99 17.45
N GLY A 587 -24.96 3.42 17.82
CA GLY A 587 -23.70 2.93 17.23
C GLY A 587 -23.38 3.49 15.84
N CYS A 588 -24.18 4.41 15.28
CA CYS A 588 -23.89 5.03 13.97
C CYS A 588 -22.52 5.74 13.97
N ALA A 589 -22.19 6.47 15.05
CA ALA A 589 -20.91 7.17 15.16
C ALA A 589 -19.71 6.22 15.08
N ASP A 590 -19.79 5.06 15.76
CA ASP A 590 -18.74 4.04 15.72
C ASP A 590 -18.56 3.43 14.34
N VAL A 591 -19.65 3.20 13.61
CA VAL A 591 -19.59 2.67 12.24
C VAL A 591 -18.97 3.68 11.28
N VAL A 592 -19.30 4.97 11.41
CA VAL A 592 -18.70 6.05 10.62
C VAL A 592 -17.21 6.19 10.96
N ALA A 593 -16.85 6.19 12.25
CA ALA A 593 -15.46 6.26 12.68
C ALA A 593 -14.64 5.07 12.18
N MET A 594 -15.19 3.85 12.25
CA MET A 594 -14.59 2.64 11.70
C MET A 594 -14.37 2.76 10.18
N TYR A 595 -15.37 3.24 9.44
CA TYR A 595 -15.25 3.46 8.00
C TYR A 595 -14.11 4.43 7.68
N LEU A 596 -14.10 5.61 8.33
CA LEU A 596 -13.08 6.63 8.10
C LEU A 596 -11.67 6.16 8.51
N PHE A 597 -11.58 5.29 9.52
CA PHE A 597 -10.31 4.68 9.93
C PHE A 597 -9.81 3.68 8.89
N ILE A 598 -10.65 2.71 8.49
CA ILE A 598 -10.27 1.65 7.55
C ILE A 598 -10.03 2.20 6.13
N MET A 599 -10.84 3.18 5.72
CA MET A 599 -10.85 3.76 4.37
C MET A 599 -10.11 5.10 4.29
N ARG A 600 -9.28 5.41 5.28
CA ARG A 600 -8.63 6.73 5.45
C ARG A 600 -7.95 7.21 4.17
N LYS A 601 -7.11 6.35 3.58
CA LYS A 601 -6.34 6.66 2.35
C LYS A 601 -7.29 7.02 1.20
N GLU A 602 -8.30 6.19 0.95
CA GLU A 602 -9.23 6.41 -0.14
C GLU A 602 -10.11 7.64 0.06
N VAL A 603 -10.52 7.92 1.30
CA VAL A 603 -11.29 9.12 1.66
C VAL A 603 -10.47 10.38 1.38
N ILE A 604 -9.22 10.44 1.86
CA ILE A 604 -8.35 11.60 1.64
C ILE A 604 -8.03 11.78 0.15
N GLU A 605 -7.63 10.71 -0.54
CA GLU A 605 -7.32 10.77 -1.98
C GLU A 605 -8.54 11.17 -2.82
N SER A 606 -9.74 10.72 -2.45
CA SER A 606 -10.99 11.12 -3.12
C SER A 606 -11.33 12.59 -2.87
N ALA A 607 -11.14 13.08 -1.65
CA ALA A 607 -11.35 14.49 -1.31
C ALA A 607 -10.40 15.41 -2.08
N ILE A 608 -9.12 15.04 -2.18
CA ILE A 608 -8.13 15.73 -3.02
C ILE A 608 -8.55 15.72 -4.49
N GLY A 609 -8.97 14.55 -5.01
CA GLY A 609 -9.47 14.42 -6.37
C GLY A 609 -10.63 15.38 -6.63
N ILE A 610 -11.60 15.47 -5.73
CA ILE A 610 -12.74 16.40 -5.85
C ILE A 610 -12.27 17.87 -5.80
N CYS A 611 -11.31 18.22 -4.94
CA CYS A 611 -10.70 19.56 -4.93
C CYS A 611 -10.08 19.93 -6.28
N TRP A 612 -9.45 18.97 -6.97
CA TRP A 612 -8.92 19.19 -8.32
C TRP A 612 -10.03 19.49 -9.33
N PHE A 613 -11.15 18.77 -9.28
CA PHE A 613 -12.31 19.04 -10.14
C PHE A 613 -12.96 20.40 -9.84
N ILE A 614 -13.02 20.81 -8.56
CA ILE A 614 -13.47 22.15 -8.15
C ILE A 614 -12.57 23.23 -8.77
N LYS A 615 -11.25 23.13 -8.58
CA LYS A 615 -10.27 24.05 -9.16
C LYS A 615 -10.46 24.19 -10.67
N ARG A 616 -10.55 23.05 -11.37
CA ARG A 616 -10.71 23.04 -12.82
C ARG A 616 -12.03 23.67 -13.27
N ALA A 617 -13.13 23.41 -12.58
CA ALA A 617 -14.42 24.02 -12.88
C ALA A 617 -14.41 25.55 -12.69
N LEU A 618 -13.75 26.04 -11.63
CA LEU A 618 -13.60 27.47 -11.37
C LEU A 618 -12.75 28.18 -12.43
N HIS A 619 -11.68 27.54 -12.90
CA HIS A 619 -10.84 28.07 -13.98
C HIS A 619 -11.64 28.28 -15.27
N PHE A 620 -12.40 27.26 -15.70
CA PHE A 620 -13.26 27.37 -16.89
C PHE A 620 -14.32 28.48 -16.74
N ALA A 621 -14.92 28.61 -15.57
CA ALA A 621 -15.89 29.67 -15.30
C ALA A 621 -15.26 31.09 -15.33
N GLN A 622 -13.98 31.23 -15.00
CA GLN A 622 -13.24 32.49 -15.10
C GLN A 622 -12.87 32.82 -16.55
N GLU A 623 -12.40 31.83 -17.33
CA GLU A 623 -12.08 32.01 -18.75
C GLU A 623 -13.30 32.44 -19.56
N GLN A 624 -14.47 31.84 -19.28
CA GLN A 624 -15.72 32.20 -19.95
C GLN A 624 -16.15 33.64 -19.66
N LYS A 625 -16.07 34.09 -18.39
CA LYS A 625 -16.33 35.48 -18.02
C LYS A 625 -15.37 36.48 -18.68
N ASN A 626 -14.11 36.09 -18.87
CA ASN A 626 -13.13 36.93 -19.56
C ASN A 626 -13.41 37.02 -21.06
N HIS A 627 -13.90 35.94 -21.68
CA HIS A 627 -14.34 35.96 -23.08
C HIS A 627 -15.60 36.81 -23.31
N ASP A 628 -16.59 36.73 -22.41
CA ASP A 628 -17.81 37.53 -22.50
C ASP A 628 -17.53 39.03 -22.33
N ASN A 629 -16.57 39.39 -21.48
CA ASN A 629 -16.15 40.80 -21.26
C ASN A 629 -15.28 41.38 -22.40
N HIS A 630 -14.72 40.55 -23.28
CA HIS A 630 -13.87 40.98 -24.40
C HIS A 630 -14.56 40.89 -25.78
N SER A 631 -15.86 40.59 -25.83
CA SER A 631 -16.65 40.72 -27.06
C SER A 631 -16.94 42.21 -27.31
N PRO A 632 -16.47 42.80 -28.42
CA PRO A 632 -16.70 44.22 -28.71
C PRO A 632 -18.19 44.46 -28.96
N GLU A 633 -18.72 45.56 -28.39
CA GLU A 633 -20.06 46.06 -28.68
C GLU A 633 -20.25 46.21 -30.19
N GLY A 634 -21.01 45.30 -30.80
CA GLY A 634 -21.36 45.40 -32.21
C GLY A 634 -21.59 44.07 -32.90
N GLU A 635 -22.61 43.33 -32.48
CA GLU A 635 -23.58 42.63 -33.35
C GLU A 635 -24.55 41.83 -32.47
N HIS A 636 -25.86 42.11 -32.63
CA HIS A 636 -26.92 41.41 -31.91
C HIS A 636 -26.87 39.90 -32.19
N PRO A 637 -26.80 39.01 -31.17
CA PRO A 637 -27.17 37.63 -31.36
C PRO A 637 -28.71 37.53 -31.39
N PRO A 638 -29.30 36.61 -32.17
CA PRO A 638 -30.74 36.44 -32.18
C PRO A 638 -31.19 35.94 -30.80
N SER A 639 -32.26 36.56 -30.30
CA SER A 639 -32.95 36.21 -29.07
C SER A 639 -33.18 34.70 -28.94
N SER A 640 -32.33 34.04 -28.17
CA SER A 640 -32.63 32.76 -27.54
C SER A 640 -32.05 32.84 -26.13
N GLY A 641 -32.88 32.58 -25.13
CA GLY A 641 -32.49 32.63 -23.73
C GLY A 641 -31.48 31.52 -23.44
N TRP A 642 -30.20 31.85 -23.50
CA TRP A 642 -29.12 31.03 -22.95
C TRP A 642 -28.83 31.58 -21.56
N GLY A 643 -29.56 31.06 -20.58
CA GLY A 643 -29.24 31.27 -19.18
C GLY A 643 -27.86 30.72 -18.84
N LEU A 644 -27.29 31.23 -17.75
CA LEU A 644 -26.02 30.85 -17.11
C LEU A 644 -25.83 29.33 -16.79
N ASP A 645 -26.71 28.44 -17.27
CA ASP A 645 -26.78 27.04 -16.87
C ASP A 645 -26.06 26.06 -17.81
N ASN A 646 -25.72 26.43 -19.06
CA ASN A 646 -25.38 25.39 -20.05
C ASN A 646 -23.92 24.90 -20.04
N ASP A 647 -22.95 25.59 -19.43
CA ASP A 647 -21.56 25.11 -19.33
C ASP A 647 -21.19 24.59 -17.92
N ILE A 648 -22.12 24.68 -16.97
CA ILE A 648 -22.07 23.97 -15.67
C ILE A 648 -22.40 22.47 -15.87
N GLU A 649 -22.90 22.06 -17.05
CA GLU A 649 -23.31 20.69 -17.39
C GLU A 649 -22.16 19.67 -17.54
N LYS A 650 -20.88 20.07 -17.49
CA LYS A 650 -19.76 19.12 -17.68
C LYS A 650 -19.62 18.09 -16.55
N TYR A 651 -20.05 18.44 -15.33
CA TYR A 651 -19.99 17.54 -14.17
C TYR A 651 -21.39 17.27 -13.60
N PRO A 652 -21.65 16.06 -13.08
CA PRO A 652 -22.95 15.75 -12.48
C PRO A 652 -23.26 16.53 -11.20
N TRP A 653 -22.25 17.14 -10.57
CA TRP A 653 -22.37 17.86 -9.31
C TRP A 653 -21.97 19.32 -9.46
N SER A 654 -22.74 20.22 -8.84
CA SER A 654 -22.38 21.62 -8.73
C SER A 654 -21.14 21.81 -7.85
N ILE A 655 -20.38 22.89 -8.11
CA ILE A 655 -19.22 23.29 -7.30
C ILE A 655 -19.58 23.37 -5.82
N ALA A 656 -20.74 23.95 -5.50
CA ALA A 656 -21.23 24.07 -4.12
C ALA A 656 -21.49 22.70 -3.47
N SER A 657 -21.99 21.71 -4.22
CA SER A 657 -22.19 20.36 -3.70
C SER A 657 -20.85 19.66 -3.42
N MET A 658 -19.88 19.82 -4.32
CA MET A 658 -18.53 19.26 -4.14
C MET A 658 -17.83 19.87 -2.92
N LEU A 659 -17.86 21.20 -2.77
CA LEU A 659 -17.29 21.92 -1.64
C LEU A 659 -17.86 21.43 -0.30
N ARG A 660 -19.19 21.38 -0.16
CA ARG A 660 -19.86 20.88 1.06
C ARG A 660 -19.50 19.43 1.38
N THR A 661 -19.32 18.60 0.35
CA THR A 661 -18.97 17.19 0.54
C THR A 661 -17.56 17.05 1.11
N VAL A 662 -16.59 17.81 0.59
CA VAL A 662 -15.22 17.82 1.10
C VAL A 662 -15.14 18.43 2.49
N GLU A 663 -15.80 19.56 2.73
CA GLU A 663 -15.83 20.24 4.04
C GLU A 663 -16.32 19.31 5.15
N ARG A 664 -17.49 18.68 4.96
CA ARG A 664 -18.03 17.72 5.92
C ARG A 664 -17.13 16.50 6.12
N THR A 665 -16.40 16.09 5.07
CA THR A 665 -15.40 15.01 5.18
C THR A 665 -14.24 15.43 6.07
N ILE A 666 -13.74 16.65 5.91
CA ILE A 666 -12.69 17.22 6.78
C ILE A 666 -13.16 17.23 8.23
N GLU A 667 -14.38 17.71 8.51
CA GLU A 667 -14.93 17.74 9.87
C GLU A 667 -15.00 16.33 10.50
N ARG A 668 -15.47 15.35 9.72
CA ARG A 668 -15.49 13.94 10.14
C ARG A 668 -14.08 13.40 10.39
N LEU A 669 -13.12 13.70 9.53
CA LEU A 669 -11.72 13.29 9.71
C LEU A 669 -11.10 13.93 10.97
N ILE A 670 -11.41 15.20 11.25
CA ILE A 670 -10.96 15.89 12.47
C ILE A 670 -11.52 15.19 13.71
N SER A 671 -12.80 14.81 13.70
CA SER A 671 -13.46 14.15 14.85
C SER A 671 -12.82 12.81 15.25
N ILE A 672 -12.18 12.11 14.30
CA ILE A 672 -11.52 10.82 14.57
C ILE A 672 -10.02 10.95 14.80
N ILE A 673 -9.43 12.15 14.75
CA ILE A 673 -7.99 12.34 15.01
C ILE A 673 -7.56 11.66 16.32
N PRO A 674 -8.28 11.82 17.45
CA PRO A 674 -7.90 11.19 18.70
C PRO A 674 -7.79 9.66 18.65
N ASP A 675 -8.63 9.04 17.83
CA ASP A 675 -8.71 7.59 17.67
C ASP A 675 -7.77 7.05 16.58
N SER A 676 -7.22 7.91 15.72
CA SER A 676 -6.58 7.54 14.45
C SER A 676 -5.06 7.29 14.51
N CYS A 677 -4.48 7.12 15.70
CA CYS A 677 -3.05 6.77 15.84
C CYS A 677 -2.10 7.80 15.20
N GLY A 678 -2.44 9.09 15.30
CA GLY A 678 -1.50 10.20 15.14
C GLY A 678 -1.35 10.85 13.77
N ASP A 679 -2.18 10.53 12.78
CA ASP A 679 -1.97 11.08 11.42
C ASP A 679 -2.70 12.39 11.13
N MET A 680 -2.57 13.39 12.02
CA MET A 680 -3.12 14.74 11.85
C MET A 680 -2.65 15.41 10.54
N ARG A 681 -1.50 14.99 10.03
CA ARG A 681 -0.78 15.59 8.91
C ARG A 681 -1.56 15.53 7.60
N ASP A 682 -2.13 14.38 7.26
CA ASP A 682 -2.94 14.23 6.06
C ASP A 682 -4.20 15.10 6.10
N VAL A 683 -4.81 15.23 7.28
CA VAL A 683 -6.00 16.06 7.48
C VAL A 683 -5.63 17.53 7.29
N LEU A 684 -4.52 17.98 7.87
CA LEU A 684 -4.04 19.35 7.72
C LEU A 684 -3.68 19.67 6.26
N ALA A 685 -3.02 18.74 5.56
CA ALA A 685 -2.73 18.89 4.13
C ALA A 685 -4.01 19.01 3.30
N LEU A 686 -5.02 18.20 3.59
CA LEU A 686 -6.34 18.31 2.95
C LEU A 686 -7.01 19.65 3.26
N CYS A 687 -6.91 20.17 4.49
CA CYS A 687 -7.41 21.51 4.84
C CYS A 687 -6.74 22.61 4.01
N VAL A 688 -5.41 22.53 3.80
CA VAL A 688 -4.65 23.45 2.94
C VAL A 688 -5.15 23.40 1.51
N VAL A 689 -5.24 22.21 0.93
CA VAL A 689 -5.73 22.01 -0.44
C VAL A 689 -7.17 22.54 -0.58
N PHE A 690 -8.06 22.19 0.34
CA PHE A 690 -9.45 22.64 0.33
C PHE A 690 -9.57 24.17 0.43
N SER A 691 -8.86 24.80 1.36
CA SER A 691 -8.90 26.25 1.54
C SER A 691 -8.31 26.99 0.33
N ALA A 692 -7.34 26.39 -0.36
CA ALA A 692 -6.73 26.98 -1.56
C ALA A 692 -7.63 26.93 -2.80
N VAL A 693 -8.56 25.96 -2.89
CA VAL A 693 -9.50 25.85 -4.02
C VAL A 693 -10.87 26.49 -3.74
N CYS A 694 -11.14 26.90 -2.50
CA CYS A 694 -12.36 27.61 -2.16
C CYS A 694 -12.40 28.98 -2.87
N PRO A 695 -13.55 29.37 -3.45
CA PRO A 695 -13.72 30.72 -3.99
C PRO A 695 -13.53 31.77 -2.88
N GLY A 696 -12.66 32.75 -3.12
CA GLY A 696 -12.39 33.81 -2.15
C GLY A 696 -11.05 34.49 -2.38
N SER A 697 -10.73 35.45 -1.51
CA SER A 697 -9.41 36.08 -1.45
C SER A 697 -8.40 35.16 -0.73
N LEU A 698 -7.12 35.49 -0.87
CA LEU A 698 -6.07 34.84 -0.08
C LEU A 698 -6.30 34.99 1.43
N GLU A 699 -6.87 36.12 1.86
CA GLU A 699 -7.20 36.39 3.27
C GLU A 699 -8.31 35.45 3.77
N ASP A 700 -9.32 35.17 2.96
CA ASP A 700 -10.37 34.19 3.28
C ASP A 700 -9.78 32.78 3.45
N GLY A 701 -8.86 32.39 2.55
CA GLY A 701 -8.14 31.13 2.65
C GLY A 701 -7.31 31.02 3.94
N LEU A 702 -6.61 32.08 4.32
CA LEU A 702 -5.88 32.15 5.59
C LEU A 702 -6.85 32.03 6.79
N ALA A 703 -7.96 32.77 6.78
CA ALA A 703 -8.96 32.70 7.84
C ALA A 703 -9.54 31.27 8.01
N GLN A 704 -9.80 30.57 6.91
CA GLN A 704 -10.22 29.17 6.92
C GLN A 704 -9.16 28.26 7.55
N ILE A 705 -7.89 28.39 7.16
CA ILE A 705 -6.81 27.57 7.75
C ILE A 705 -6.67 27.80 9.24
N ASN A 706 -6.81 29.04 9.70
CA ASN A 706 -6.79 29.35 11.12
C ASN A 706 -7.97 28.66 11.85
N SER A 707 -9.17 28.69 11.27
CA SER A 707 -10.34 27.98 11.79
C SER A 707 -10.11 26.46 11.87
N TRP A 708 -9.58 25.85 10.79
CA TRP A 708 -9.25 24.42 10.76
C TRP A 708 -8.20 24.05 11.80
N GLY A 709 -7.13 24.83 11.93
CA GLY A 709 -6.09 24.61 12.91
C GLY A 709 -6.63 24.63 14.35
N LYS A 710 -7.53 25.56 14.66
CA LYS A 710 -8.18 25.63 15.98
C LYS A 710 -9.04 24.39 16.25
N ARG A 711 -9.88 24.00 15.29
CA ARG A 711 -10.72 22.78 15.41
C ARG A 711 -9.88 21.52 15.61
N ILE A 712 -8.75 21.40 14.91
CA ILE A 712 -7.81 20.29 15.10
C ILE A 712 -7.21 20.31 16.50
N LEU A 713 -6.74 21.48 16.97
CA LEU A 713 -6.22 21.63 18.33
C LEU A 713 -7.27 21.25 19.38
N ASP A 714 -8.51 21.74 19.23
CA ASP A 714 -9.63 21.45 20.14
C ASP A 714 -9.93 19.95 20.18
N ALA A 715 -9.96 19.28 19.01
CA ALA A 715 -10.16 17.84 18.92
C ALA A 715 -9.05 17.04 19.64
N THR A 716 -7.82 17.57 19.66
CA THR A 716 -6.67 16.93 20.32
C THR A 716 -6.44 17.37 21.76
N ALA A 717 -7.16 18.37 22.24
CA ALA A 717 -6.95 18.96 23.56
C ALA A 717 -7.07 17.92 24.69
N SER A 718 -8.00 16.97 24.59
CA SER A 718 -8.15 15.92 25.60
C SER A 718 -6.94 14.99 25.71
N ILE A 719 -6.20 14.76 24.62
CA ILE A 719 -4.97 13.94 24.62
C ILE A 719 -3.82 14.75 25.22
N VAL A 720 -3.66 16.00 24.77
CA VAL A 720 -2.56 16.86 25.22
C VAL A 720 -2.72 17.31 26.68
N ASN A 721 -3.96 17.45 27.16
CA ASN A 721 -4.24 17.79 28.56
C ASN A 721 -4.01 16.61 29.50
N ARG A 722 -4.26 15.36 29.05
CA ARG A 722 -3.96 14.15 29.85
C ARG A 722 -2.46 13.98 30.10
N THR A 723 -1.61 14.46 29.19
CA THR A 723 -0.15 14.38 29.30
C THR A 723 0.49 15.61 29.96
N GLY A 724 -0.33 16.58 30.40
CA GLY A 724 0.14 17.78 31.12
C GLY A 724 0.92 18.79 30.26
N CYS A 725 0.79 18.74 28.92
CA CYS A 725 1.66 19.51 28.01
C CYS A 725 1.07 20.88 27.57
N LEU A 726 -0.03 21.34 28.18
CA LEU A 726 -0.68 22.61 27.79
C LEU A 726 -0.74 23.72 28.85
N ASP A 727 -0.35 23.48 30.11
CA ASP A 727 -0.38 24.53 31.15
C ASP A 727 0.99 24.81 31.76
N THR A 728 1.84 25.55 31.06
CA THR A 728 2.92 26.36 31.68
C THR A 728 3.28 27.60 30.85
N ALA A 729 2.29 28.31 30.27
CA ALA A 729 2.59 29.58 29.59
C ALA A 729 1.54 30.70 29.71
N VAL A 730 0.51 30.55 30.56
CA VAL A 730 -0.43 31.65 30.82
C VAL A 730 -0.81 31.62 32.30
N ASP A 731 0.07 32.19 33.14
CA ASP A 731 -0.25 32.95 34.36
C ASP A 731 1.00 33.04 35.25
N GLY A 732 1.55 34.25 35.38
CA GLY A 732 2.75 34.46 36.19
C GLY A 732 3.33 35.87 36.14
N TYR A 733 2.47 36.90 36.02
CA TYR A 733 2.85 38.24 36.47
C TYR A 733 2.38 38.39 37.93
N MET A 734 3.36 38.63 38.81
CA MET A 734 3.29 39.09 40.20
C MET A 734 3.63 38.09 41.33
N MET A 735 4.61 38.55 42.13
CA MET A 735 4.97 38.23 43.53
C MET A 735 6.06 37.17 43.82
N SER A 736 7.30 37.68 43.90
CA SER A 736 8.37 37.47 44.92
C SER A 736 8.36 36.27 45.88
N GLY A 737 9.55 35.67 46.11
CA GLY A 737 10.02 35.35 47.48
C GLY A 737 10.79 34.03 47.73
N ALA A 738 12.13 34.13 47.72
CA ALA A 738 13.14 33.56 48.65
C ALA A 738 13.17 32.07 49.16
N TYR A 739 14.41 31.60 49.38
CA TYR A 739 14.93 30.39 50.09
C TYR A 739 14.86 29.06 49.31
N GLY A 740 15.84 28.15 49.23
CA GLY A 740 17.16 27.89 49.84
C GLY A 740 17.44 26.37 49.67
N GLY A 741 18.60 25.94 49.10
CA GLY A 741 18.91 24.57 48.60
C GLY A 741 19.14 23.44 49.64
N PRO A 742 20.02 22.40 49.44
CA PRO A 742 20.70 21.93 48.21
C PRO A 742 20.83 20.36 48.03
N SER A 743 21.55 19.94 46.96
CA SER A 743 22.35 18.69 46.74
C SER A 743 21.67 17.42 46.16
N LYS A 744 22.26 16.60 45.24
CA LYS A 744 23.56 16.53 44.53
C LYS A 744 23.51 15.43 43.42
N LEU A 745 24.51 15.44 42.52
CA LEU A 745 24.95 14.47 41.47
C LEU A 745 24.47 14.83 40.05
N GLY A 746 25.28 15.14 39.03
CA GLY A 746 26.73 15.15 38.84
C GLY A 746 27.05 14.72 37.40
N GLY A 747 27.36 15.67 36.50
CA GLY A 747 27.79 15.40 35.11
C GLY A 747 28.12 16.71 34.38
N THR A 748 29.39 16.87 33.99
CA THR A 748 30.06 18.14 33.66
C THR A 748 29.78 18.66 32.25
N GLY A 749 29.33 19.92 32.13
CA GLY A 749 29.39 20.75 30.92
C GLY A 749 29.97 22.12 31.27
N SER A 750 30.98 22.58 30.52
CA SER A 750 31.68 23.85 30.74
C SER A 750 30.77 25.05 30.41
N LEU A 751 30.60 25.98 31.35
CA LEU A 751 29.91 27.27 31.17
C LEU A 751 30.93 28.37 30.87
N ASN A 752 30.64 29.27 29.93
CA ASN A 752 31.34 30.55 29.80
C ASN A 752 30.66 31.64 30.66
N GLU A 753 31.39 32.74 30.92
CA GLU A 753 31.13 33.79 31.93
C GLU A 753 29.76 34.51 31.88
N ASN A 754 28.86 34.18 30.94
CA ASN A 754 27.50 34.73 30.88
C ASN A 754 26.37 33.68 31.05
N GLY A 755 26.69 32.43 31.43
CA GLY A 755 25.66 31.48 31.89
C GLY A 755 24.60 31.03 30.86
N MET A 756 24.89 31.07 29.56
CA MET A 756 24.03 30.49 28.52
C MET A 756 24.54 29.13 28.05
N VAL A 757 23.63 28.17 27.89
CA VAL A 757 23.86 26.91 27.17
C VAL A 757 23.94 27.23 25.68
N ASP A 758 25.07 26.89 25.07
CA ASP A 758 25.33 27.10 23.64
C ASP A 758 24.46 26.14 22.80
N GLY A 759 23.63 26.68 21.90
CA GLY A 759 22.88 25.87 20.92
C GLY A 759 21.38 26.07 20.80
N MET A 760 20.85 27.30 20.90
CA MET A 760 19.60 27.66 20.22
C MET A 760 19.85 28.95 19.44
N ARG A 761 20.28 28.80 18.18
CA ARG A 761 20.18 29.89 17.22
C ARG A 761 18.70 30.09 16.91
N ASP A 762 18.26 31.34 16.92
CA ASP A 762 17.03 31.83 16.30
C ASP A 762 17.08 31.51 14.79
N ASP A 763 16.85 30.26 14.43
CA ASP A 763 16.63 29.86 13.05
C ASP A 763 15.19 30.20 12.69
N MET A 764 15.03 31.12 11.75
CA MET A 764 13.77 31.45 11.10
C MET A 764 13.12 30.16 10.59
N PHE A 765 12.07 29.71 11.28
CA PHE A 765 11.37 28.47 10.99
C PHE A 765 10.92 28.44 9.52
N ASP A 766 11.44 27.50 8.75
CA ASP A 766 11.11 27.36 7.33
C ASP A 766 9.78 26.60 7.17
N TRP A 767 8.70 27.37 7.26
CA TRP A 767 7.31 26.92 7.11
C TRP A 767 7.00 26.20 5.79
N GLY A 768 7.74 26.54 4.72
CA GLY A 768 7.65 25.81 3.45
C GLY A 768 8.23 24.41 3.59
N ASN A 769 9.36 24.28 4.28
CA ASN A 769 9.95 22.99 4.66
C ASN A 769 9.15 22.25 5.76
N PHE A 770 8.34 22.93 6.58
CA PHE A 770 7.52 22.26 7.59
C PHE A 770 6.40 21.38 7.01
N LEU A 771 5.84 21.70 5.84
CA LEU A 771 4.90 20.79 5.16
C LEU A 771 5.61 19.91 4.12
N LYS A 772 6.72 20.40 3.53
CA LYS A 772 7.48 19.71 2.47
C LYS A 772 8.51 18.69 2.97
N ASN A 773 9.11 18.90 4.15
CA ASN A 773 10.16 18.06 4.77
C ASN A 773 9.73 17.45 6.11
N TRP A 774 8.45 17.48 6.46
CA TRP A 774 7.91 16.76 7.63
C TRP A 774 7.75 15.27 7.34
N GLU A 775 8.86 14.68 6.89
CA GLU A 775 9.12 13.26 6.92
C GLU A 775 9.65 12.92 8.31
N PHE A 776 9.16 11.81 8.89
CA PHE A 776 9.85 11.21 10.02
C PHE A 776 11.30 10.92 9.60
N PRO A 777 12.31 11.04 10.49
CA PRO A 777 13.52 10.24 10.27
C PRO A 777 13.04 8.81 10.10
N ARG A 778 13.30 8.22 8.92
CA ARG A 778 13.22 6.77 8.75
C ARG A 778 14.31 6.21 9.66
N GLU A 779 14.02 6.08 10.95
CA GLU A 779 14.77 5.13 11.76
C GLU A 779 14.63 3.80 11.04
N GLU A 780 15.78 3.21 10.72
CA GLU A 780 15.86 1.89 10.11
C GLU A 780 14.93 0.99 10.92
N VAL A 781 13.79 0.62 10.34
CA VAL A 781 12.96 -0.44 10.88
C VAL A 781 13.89 -1.63 10.93
N ASP A 782 14.30 -2.01 12.14
CA ASP A 782 15.16 -3.15 12.36
C ASP A 782 14.35 -4.39 11.99
N LEU A 783 14.48 -4.80 10.73
CA LEU A 783 13.77 -5.94 10.14
C LEU A 783 14.11 -7.26 10.84
N GLU A 784 15.10 -7.27 11.75
CA GLU A 784 15.43 -8.41 12.59
C GLU A 784 14.51 -8.57 13.82
N ALA A 785 13.64 -7.60 14.13
CA ALA A 785 12.71 -7.66 15.26
C ALA A 785 11.24 -8.00 14.89
N CYS A 786 10.94 -8.34 13.63
CA CYS A 786 9.58 -8.73 13.17
C CYS A 786 9.43 -10.23 12.90
#